data_AF-A0A933VF32-F1
#
_entry.id   AF-A0A933VF32-F1
#
_cell.length_a   1.000
_cell.length_b   1.000
_cell.length_c   1.000
_cell.angle_alpha   90.00
_cell.angle_beta   90.00
_cell.angle_gamma   90.00
#
_symmetry.space_group_name_H-M   'P 1'
#
loop_
_entity.id
_entity.type
_entity.pdbx_description
1 polymer ?
#
loop_
_entity_poly.entity_id
_entity_poly.type
_entity_poly.pdbx_seq_one_letter_code
_entity_poly.pdbx_strand_id
1 'polypeptide(L)'
;MNLSNAIAIAIAPRDALIAPGASINFTVALTNTSAAPVTVVLSTSDSLAPAFASLLTPTSFSLRAHGTALTTLTVANNAKGDANLANDTMIIASVGGVERSHVKITTRLLRANLGRAFKGIGVADHSVSPSTKVDIDVSATAQIDLSGAVLTEYLPRAWVVSNANGGTLSNVNADTQQIDWPVGNVAAGTVVSKTYSVTSPARANPAPTYQFYSTLSVGNSKIQSANWPVLLEHPLTIKHYRIGQDTPLDQMKYIAAADQIGAGIQQYDNMRVRFAIANVQASSVRWKPHLEWSTKPDSGFQIVPLNNSNGGQPFYLRNLDAIPNRANIAPSQFGLGAPTRTAQPGLLFTTENPAPLMVLNALSAIEIEFSVRATIDAAFSTNYYFRLVDEERLMTGPVAQIQMGAMPAVQLTQPQYAGTNVTAATTMRAAAAAAVSPHGSYSNLADQCASCHRQHTSQSRNLLAYASPQSNLCLACHNGTGANTNIAGQYSDPNVPANNPATSTFYSHPANVASNHTNASSDEFKGVLNRHSECGDCHNPHNGSSALTTNTAAGYTVSGALQNIAGVSNANTWKAASTYEYELCFKCHSNYTTLLSYTKPSWKMTNVAADFNPANVSFHPVEAAGKNTTAAMAASLAGTSPYKLWNFAVGSLMRCDNCHGDYRLVTPASPPAINARNAPHTSRYPNILMANYRDRILKSAGEPYSAADFALCFLCHAEAPFVSGGGNSTATNFRQHSRHVSNIGGRSGSSTDIDTPGAGPGRSICAECHYRVHGQGINAPGNPSGSRLVNFAPNVTAANGQLKWDPTTRTCYMTCHGDSHNPERY
;
A
#
# COMPACT_ATOMS: atom_id res chain seq x y z
N MET A 1 -38.19 101.42 -24.45
CA MET A 1 -37.70 100.27 -25.22
C MET A 1 -37.54 99.11 -24.28
N ASN A 2 -38.19 97.99 -24.56
CA ASN A 2 -38.11 96.76 -23.77
C ASN A 2 -36.65 96.32 -23.63
N LEU A 3 -36.12 96.29 -22.41
CA LEU A 3 -34.81 95.73 -22.05
C LEU A 3 -34.78 94.19 -22.14
N SER A 4 -35.78 93.56 -22.76
CA SER A 4 -36.04 92.12 -22.66
C SER A 4 -35.12 91.22 -23.51
N ASN A 5 -34.20 91.78 -24.33
CA ASN A 5 -33.31 91.03 -25.23
C ASN A 5 -31.80 91.37 -25.05
N ALA A 6 -31.38 91.80 -23.85
CA ALA A 6 -30.01 92.29 -23.63
C ALA A 6 -28.98 91.21 -23.22
N ILE A 7 -29.36 89.93 -23.09
CA ILE A 7 -28.50 88.88 -22.52
C ILE A 7 -28.59 87.59 -23.33
N ALA A 8 -27.46 87.13 -23.88
CA ALA A 8 -27.34 85.83 -24.54
C ALA A 8 -26.81 84.76 -23.56
N ILE A 9 -27.41 83.56 -23.56
CA ILE A 9 -27.03 82.43 -22.70
C ILE A 9 -26.58 81.24 -23.54
N ALA A 10 -25.31 80.84 -23.38
CA ALA A 10 -24.73 79.64 -23.99
C ALA A 10 -24.37 78.61 -22.91
N ILE A 11 -24.66 77.34 -23.18
CA ILE A 11 -24.34 76.22 -22.29
C ILE A 11 -23.54 75.16 -23.03
N ALA A 12 -22.52 74.61 -22.38
CA ALA A 12 -21.70 73.53 -22.89
C ALA A 12 -21.40 72.49 -21.79
N PRO A 13 -21.53 71.18 -22.08
CA PRO A 13 -22.11 70.59 -23.30
C PRO A 13 -23.63 70.86 -23.42
N ARG A 14 -24.21 70.73 -24.63
CA ARG A 14 -25.66 70.95 -24.86
C ARG A 14 -26.52 69.72 -24.54
N ASP A 15 -25.87 68.58 -24.42
CA ASP A 15 -26.45 67.31 -24.04
C ASP A 15 -25.48 66.59 -23.11
N ALA A 16 -26.04 65.90 -22.11
CA ALA A 16 -25.25 65.04 -21.24
C ALA A 16 -26.01 63.78 -20.88
N LEU A 17 -25.24 62.69 -20.82
CA LEU A 17 -25.68 61.45 -20.24
C LEU A 17 -25.23 61.41 -18.78
N ILE A 18 -26.17 61.33 -17.85
CA ILE A 18 -25.87 61.30 -16.41
C ILE A 18 -26.26 59.92 -15.85
N ALA A 19 -25.24 59.13 -15.51
CA ALA A 19 -25.45 57.86 -14.82
C ALA A 19 -26.11 58.09 -13.45
N PRO A 20 -26.90 57.15 -12.94
CA PRO A 20 -27.49 57.29 -11.61
C PRO A 20 -26.42 57.42 -10.53
N GLY A 21 -26.61 58.34 -9.58
CA GLY A 21 -25.63 58.66 -8.53
C GLY A 21 -24.48 59.57 -8.98
N ALA A 22 -24.38 59.92 -10.26
CA ALA A 22 -23.37 60.84 -10.77
C ALA A 22 -23.92 62.27 -10.88
N SER A 23 -22.99 63.23 -10.91
CA SER A 23 -23.26 64.62 -11.23
C SER A 23 -22.37 65.09 -12.38
N ILE A 24 -22.90 65.97 -13.22
CA ILE A 24 -22.11 66.65 -14.26
C ILE A 24 -22.20 68.15 -14.10
N ASN A 25 -21.09 68.83 -14.40
CA ASN A 25 -21.01 70.28 -14.41
C ASN A 25 -21.14 70.77 -15.86
N PHE A 26 -22.05 71.70 -16.08
CA PHE A 26 -22.18 72.46 -17.32
C PHE A 26 -21.62 73.86 -17.11
N THR A 27 -20.86 74.33 -18.10
CA THR A 27 -20.39 75.72 -18.13
C THR A 27 -21.46 76.56 -18.82
N VAL A 28 -21.95 77.58 -18.12
CA VAL A 28 -22.94 78.52 -18.63
C VAL A 28 -22.28 79.88 -18.80
N ALA A 29 -22.23 80.35 -20.04
CA ALA A 29 -21.73 81.68 -20.38
C ALA A 29 -22.91 82.65 -20.57
N LEU A 30 -22.85 83.78 -19.88
CA LEU A 30 -23.78 84.90 -20.05
C LEU A 30 -23.04 86.04 -20.72
N THR A 31 -23.60 86.58 -21.81
CA THR A 31 -23.04 87.74 -22.49
C THR A 31 -24.09 88.85 -22.54
N ASN A 32 -23.76 90.02 -21.98
CA ASN A 32 -24.58 91.21 -22.14
C ASN A 32 -24.42 91.73 -23.57
N THR A 33 -25.47 91.71 -24.38
CA THR A 33 -25.45 92.17 -25.77
C THR A 33 -25.76 93.66 -25.91
N SER A 34 -26.13 94.33 -24.82
CA SER A 34 -26.49 95.75 -24.82
C SER A 34 -25.31 96.68 -24.53
N ALA A 35 -25.48 97.94 -24.92
CA ALA A 35 -24.52 99.03 -24.69
C ALA A 35 -24.56 99.59 -23.26
N ALA A 36 -25.38 99.05 -22.35
CA ALA A 36 -25.49 99.48 -20.96
C ALA A 36 -25.17 98.33 -19.99
N PRO A 37 -24.67 98.61 -18.77
CA PRO A 37 -24.51 97.58 -17.75
C PRO A 37 -25.85 96.96 -17.33
N VAL A 38 -25.88 95.65 -17.10
CA VAL A 38 -27.09 94.90 -16.72
C VAL A 38 -26.80 94.03 -15.51
N THR A 39 -27.76 93.98 -14.57
CA THR A 39 -27.76 92.99 -13.49
C THR A 39 -28.74 91.87 -13.84
N VAL A 40 -28.27 90.63 -13.79
CA VAL A 40 -29.01 89.43 -14.18
C VAL A 40 -29.03 88.44 -13.04
N VAL A 41 -30.21 87.91 -12.75
CA VAL A 41 -30.37 86.72 -11.90
C VAL A 41 -30.78 85.56 -12.79
N LEU A 42 -30.08 84.43 -12.70
CA LEU A 42 -30.42 83.20 -13.41
C LEU A 42 -31.25 82.26 -12.53
N SER A 43 -32.13 81.52 -13.19
CA SER A 43 -32.91 80.44 -12.60
C SER A 43 -32.96 79.24 -13.55
N THR A 44 -33.13 78.05 -12.99
CA THR A 44 -33.45 76.83 -13.72
C THR A 44 -34.95 76.56 -13.60
N SER A 45 -35.59 75.97 -14.62
CA SER A 45 -37.01 75.60 -14.54
C SER A 45 -37.27 74.43 -13.56
N ASP A 46 -38.41 74.47 -12.85
CA ASP A 46 -38.86 73.46 -11.88
C ASP A 46 -39.32 72.12 -12.50
N SER A 47 -39.26 71.98 -13.82
CA SER A 47 -39.83 70.83 -14.55
C SER A 47 -38.89 69.64 -14.69
N LEU A 48 -37.76 69.61 -13.98
CA LEU A 48 -36.94 68.41 -13.90
C LEU A 48 -37.75 67.27 -13.28
N ALA A 49 -37.64 66.07 -13.85
CA ALA A 49 -38.17 64.87 -13.24
C ALA A 49 -37.66 64.79 -11.79
N PRO A 50 -38.46 64.31 -10.82
CA PRO A 50 -38.08 64.25 -9.39
C PRO A 50 -36.77 63.52 -9.10
N ALA A 51 -36.26 62.76 -10.07
CA ALA A 51 -35.00 62.07 -10.05
C ALA A 51 -33.77 62.99 -10.23
N PHE A 52 -33.90 64.25 -10.65
CA PHE A 52 -32.75 65.15 -10.85
C PHE A 52 -32.76 66.31 -9.86
N ALA A 53 -31.56 66.68 -9.39
CA ALA A 53 -31.34 67.92 -8.64
C ALA A 53 -30.36 68.80 -9.42
N SER A 54 -30.65 70.10 -9.51
CA SER A 54 -29.76 71.08 -10.13
C SER A 54 -29.30 72.10 -9.10
N LEU A 55 -28.06 72.56 -9.24
CA LEU A 55 -27.48 73.64 -8.46
C LEU A 55 -26.74 74.60 -9.40
N LEU A 56 -27.11 75.87 -9.37
CA LEU A 56 -26.47 76.92 -10.16
C LEU A 56 -25.71 77.87 -9.22
N THR A 57 -24.42 78.05 -9.43
CA THR A 57 -23.60 78.92 -8.56
C THR A 57 -22.48 79.63 -9.32
N PRO A 58 -22.38 80.97 -9.27
CA PRO A 58 -23.31 81.93 -8.64
C PRO A 58 -24.58 82.15 -9.49
N THR A 59 -25.65 82.70 -8.88
CA THR A 59 -26.95 82.95 -9.56
C THR A 59 -27.16 84.40 -9.97
N SER A 60 -26.39 85.36 -9.44
CA SER A 60 -26.54 86.79 -9.72
C SER A 60 -25.25 87.40 -10.26
N PHE A 61 -25.37 88.23 -11.31
CA PHE A 61 -24.25 88.81 -12.03
C PHE A 61 -24.49 90.28 -12.34
N SER A 62 -23.48 91.12 -12.19
CA SER A 62 -23.45 92.48 -12.74
C SER A 62 -22.49 92.51 -13.92
N LEU A 63 -23.04 92.63 -15.13
CA LEU A 63 -22.28 92.63 -16.38
C LEU A 63 -22.13 94.06 -16.89
N ARG A 64 -20.91 94.44 -17.29
CA ARG A 64 -20.68 95.67 -18.06
C ARG A 64 -21.30 95.54 -19.46
N ALA A 65 -21.48 96.66 -20.16
CA ALA A 65 -21.88 96.65 -21.58
C ALA A 65 -20.95 95.71 -22.38
N HIS A 66 -21.52 94.82 -23.19
CA HIS A 66 -20.76 93.81 -23.96
C HIS A 66 -19.90 92.81 -23.14
N GLY A 67 -20.05 92.77 -21.81
CA GLY A 67 -19.30 91.89 -20.91
C GLY A 67 -19.83 90.45 -20.87
N THR A 68 -18.95 89.49 -20.59
CA THR A 68 -19.29 88.07 -20.40
C THR A 68 -18.91 87.60 -19.00
N ALA A 69 -19.75 86.75 -18.39
CA ALA A 69 -19.43 86.01 -17.18
C ALA A 69 -19.70 84.52 -17.37
N LEU A 70 -19.03 83.70 -16.56
CA LEU A 70 -19.23 82.26 -16.50
C LEU A 70 -19.86 81.87 -15.16
N THR A 71 -20.73 80.88 -15.21
CA THR A 71 -21.25 80.19 -14.04
C THR A 71 -21.27 78.69 -14.27
N THR A 72 -21.37 77.93 -13.18
CA THR A 72 -21.46 76.48 -13.25
C THR A 72 -22.83 76.02 -12.81
N LEU A 73 -23.42 75.18 -13.64
CA LEU A 73 -24.62 74.43 -13.35
C LEU A 73 -24.22 72.97 -13.09
N THR A 74 -24.43 72.50 -11.87
CA THR A 74 -24.26 71.09 -11.52
C THR A 74 -25.61 70.40 -11.57
N VAL A 75 -25.72 69.29 -12.32
CA VAL A 75 -26.91 68.44 -12.32
C VAL A 75 -26.54 67.07 -11.77
N ALA A 76 -27.24 66.63 -10.73
CA ALA A 76 -27.10 65.31 -10.11
C ALA A 76 -28.30 64.43 -10.44
N ASN A 77 -28.04 63.16 -10.79
CA ASN A 77 -29.08 62.15 -10.98
C ASN A 77 -29.27 61.34 -9.70
N ASN A 78 -30.37 61.59 -9.00
CA ASN A 78 -30.80 60.95 -7.76
C ASN A 78 -31.84 59.83 -7.96
N ALA A 79 -32.04 59.33 -9.19
CA ALA A 79 -33.01 58.27 -9.48
C ALA A 79 -32.86 57.05 -8.55
N LYS A 80 -34.00 56.53 -8.07
CA LYS A 80 -34.11 55.30 -7.26
C LYS A 80 -34.85 54.22 -8.07
N GLY A 81 -34.22 53.07 -8.27
CA GLY A 81 -34.81 51.89 -8.93
C GLY A 81 -34.71 51.88 -10.47
N ASP A 82 -35.28 50.83 -11.09
CA ASP A 82 -35.24 50.50 -12.53
C ASP A 82 -36.08 51.46 -13.42
N ALA A 83 -36.01 52.77 -13.18
CA ALA A 83 -36.81 53.75 -13.91
C ALA A 83 -36.32 53.90 -15.37
N ASN A 84 -37.21 53.61 -16.33
CA ASN A 84 -36.98 53.70 -17.78
C ASN A 84 -36.24 54.99 -18.23
N LEU A 85 -35.55 54.91 -19.37
CA LEU A 85 -34.87 56.03 -20.04
C LEU A 85 -35.76 57.29 -20.02
N ALA A 86 -35.41 58.25 -19.17
CA ALA A 86 -36.06 59.55 -19.14
C ALA A 86 -35.15 60.52 -19.89
N ASN A 87 -35.62 60.99 -21.04
CA ASN A 87 -35.07 62.17 -21.68
C ASN A 87 -35.76 63.36 -21.05
N ASP A 88 -35.01 64.22 -20.38
CA ASP A 88 -35.52 65.44 -19.80
C ASP A 88 -34.78 66.65 -20.37
N THR A 89 -35.43 67.80 -20.41
CA THR A 89 -34.83 69.04 -20.91
C THR A 89 -34.91 70.10 -19.84
N MET A 90 -33.74 70.52 -19.34
CA MET A 90 -33.67 71.60 -18.37
C MET A 90 -33.48 72.93 -19.09
N ILE A 91 -34.23 73.94 -18.65
CA ILE A 91 -34.18 75.30 -19.19
C ILE A 91 -33.47 76.21 -18.18
N ILE A 92 -32.52 77.00 -18.67
CA ILE A 92 -31.91 78.10 -17.92
C ILE A 92 -32.39 79.42 -18.52
N ALA A 93 -32.88 80.30 -17.65
CA ALA A 93 -33.41 81.60 -18.04
C ALA A 93 -33.01 82.69 -17.05
N SER A 94 -32.97 83.93 -17.53
CA SER A 94 -32.91 85.10 -16.66
C SER A 94 -34.28 85.37 -16.03
N VAL A 95 -34.31 85.71 -14.74
CA VAL A 95 -35.55 86.00 -14.01
C VAL A 95 -36.23 87.25 -14.61
N GLY A 96 -37.41 87.06 -15.20
CA GLY A 96 -38.18 88.11 -15.89
C GLY A 96 -37.82 88.33 -17.38
N GLY A 97 -36.92 87.54 -17.95
CA GLY A 97 -36.52 87.62 -19.38
C GLY A 97 -37.16 86.57 -20.29
N VAL A 98 -37.08 86.79 -21.61
CA VAL A 98 -37.62 85.88 -22.65
C VAL A 98 -36.56 84.89 -23.17
N GLU A 99 -35.25 85.19 -23.02
CA GLU A 99 -34.16 84.33 -23.51
C GLU A 99 -33.93 83.08 -22.64
N ARG A 100 -33.82 81.92 -23.31
CA ARG A 100 -33.74 80.58 -22.72
C ARG A 100 -32.68 79.74 -23.42
N SER A 101 -31.83 79.06 -22.65
CA SER A 101 -30.94 78.02 -23.17
C SER A 101 -31.38 76.66 -22.63
N HIS A 102 -31.32 75.63 -23.46
CA HIS A 102 -31.80 74.28 -23.13
C HIS A 102 -30.62 73.32 -23.07
N VAL A 103 -30.62 72.43 -22.07
CA VAL A 103 -29.75 71.26 -22.01
C VAL A 103 -30.61 70.00 -21.99
N LYS A 104 -30.29 69.07 -22.89
CA LYS A 104 -30.92 67.75 -22.91
C LYS A 104 -30.18 66.82 -21.96
N ILE A 105 -30.88 66.30 -20.97
CA ILE A 105 -30.35 65.34 -20.01
C ILE A 105 -30.96 64.00 -20.32
N THR A 106 -30.11 62.99 -20.53
CA THR A 106 -30.55 61.61 -20.74
C THR A 106 -30.05 60.75 -19.57
N THR A 107 -30.95 59.97 -18.93
CA THR A 107 -30.51 58.91 -18.03
C THR A 107 -30.14 57.66 -18.83
N ARG A 108 -29.06 56.97 -18.45
CA ARG A 108 -28.91 55.54 -18.78
C ARG A 108 -29.30 54.73 -17.57
N LEU A 109 -30.17 53.75 -17.79
CA LEU A 109 -30.43 52.71 -16.79
C LEU A 109 -29.12 52.07 -16.39
N LEU A 110 -28.91 51.87 -15.09
CA LEU A 110 -27.91 50.91 -14.64
C LEU A 110 -28.23 49.59 -15.36
N ARG A 111 -27.25 49.01 -16.05
CA ARG A 111 -27.39 47.70 -16.72
C ARG A 111 -26.16 46.86 -16.44
N ALA A 112 -26.39 45.68 -15.87
CA ALA A 112 -25.35 44.70 -15.62
C ALA A 112 -25.96 43.29 -15.64
N ASN A 113 -25.18 42.31 -16.06
CA ASN A 113 -25.52 40.90 -15.90
C ASN A 113 -24.87 40.39 -14.63
N LEU A 114 -25.66 39.87 -13.69
CA LEU A 114 -25.19 39.32 -12.43
C LEU A 114 -25.19 37.79 -12.51
N GLY A 115 -24.11 37.17 -12.06
CA GLY A 115 -23.94 35.71 -12.02
C GLY A 115 -23.46 35.24 -10.66
N ARG A 116 -23.82 34.01 -10.30
CA ARG A 116 -23.28 33.29 -9.15
C ARG A 116 -22.95 31.86 -9.54
N ALA A 117 -21.93 31.30 -8.92
CA ALA A 117 -21.62 29.88 -9.06
C ALA A 117 -20.90 29.36 -7.81
N PHE A 118 -21.28 28.17 -7.36
CA PHE A 118 -20.50 27.43 -6.39
C PHE A 118 -19.18 26.93 -7.01
N LYS A 119 -18.13 26.92 -6.19
CA LYS A 119 -16.83 26.31 -6.48
C LYS A 119 -16.45 25.35 -5.37
N GLY A 120 -16.06 24.14 -5.76
CA GLY A 120 -15.57 23.14 -4.82
C GLY A 120 -15.99 21.73 -5.17
N ILE A 121 -15.87 20.86 -4.18
CA ILE A 121 -16.27 19.44 -4.21
C ILE A 121 -17.63 19.33 -3.52
N GLY A 122 -18.52 18.45 -4.02
CA GLY A 122 -19.82 18.20 -3.39
C GLY A 122 -20.84 19.34 -3.57
N VAL A 123 -20.69 20.11 -4.65
CA VAL A 123 -21.54 21.27 -5.00
C VAL A 123 -22.03 21.18 -6.44
N ALA A 124 -23.23 21.69 -6.66
CA ALA A 124 -23.81 21.94 -7.97
C ALA A 124 -24.48 23.31 -7.96
N ASP A 125 -24.88 23.79 -9.13
CA ASP A 125 -25.40 25.16 -9.31
C ASP A 125 -26.53 25.54 -8.34
N HIS A 126 -27.35 24.60 -7.84
CA HIS A 126 -28.42 24.90 -6.89
C HIS A 126 -28.42 23.98 -5.66
N SER A 127 -27.30 23.31 -5.37
CA SER A 127 -27.26 22.30 -4.32
C SER A 127 -25.88 22.19 -3.70
N VAL A 128 -25.87 22.07 -2.38
CA VAL A 128 -24.65 22.04 -1.55
C VAL A 128 -24.84 21.04 -0.42
N SER A 129 -23.80 20.28 -0.15
CA SER A 129 -23.79 19.37 0.98
C SER A 129 -23.95 20.12 2.32
N PRO A 130 -24.66 19.56 3.32
CA PRO A 130 -24.70 20.13 4.67
C PRO A 130 -23.32 20.23 5.32
N SER A 131 -23.16 21.15 6.27
CA SER A 131 -21.93 21.34 7.07
C SER A 131 -20.64 21.43 6.25
N THR A 132 -20.72 21.97 5.04
CA THR A 132 -19.64 21.95 4.06
C THR A 132 -19.11 23.35 3.81
N LYS A 133 -17.78 23.50 3.84
CA LYS A 133 -17.11 24.71 3.36
C LYS A 133 -17.11 24.75 1.82
N VAL A 134 -17.56 25.86 1.27
CA VAL A 134 -17.67 26.08 -0.18
C VAL A 134 -17.28 27.52 -0.53
N ASP A 135 -16.69 27.70 -1.70
CA ASP A 135 -16.45 29.02 -2.28
C ASP A 135 -17.60 29.40 -3.22
N ILE A 136 -18.04 30.65 -3.16
CA ILE A 136 -19.07 31.19 -4.06
C ILE A 136 -18.43 32.33 -4.86
N ASP A 137 -18.44 32.18 -6.17
CA ASP A 137 -18.12 33.25 -7.11
C ASP A 137 -19.36 34.10 -7.34
N VAL A 138 -19.22 35.41 -7.19
CA VAL A 138 -20.21 36.42 -7.56
C VAL A 138 -19.61 37.28 -8.66
N SER A 139 -20.27 37.37 -9.80
CA SER A 139 -19.81 38.16 -10.93
C SER A 139 -20.84 39.19 -11.37
N ALA A 140 -20.36 40.31 -11.87
CA ALA A 140 -21.14 41.38 -12.46
C ALA A 140 -20.46 41.88 -13.75
N THR A 141 -21.15 41.78 -14.88
CA THR A 141 -20.69 42.33 -16.15
C THR A 141 -21.42 43.64 -16.41
N ALA A 142 -20.73 44.77 -16.27
CA ALA A 142 -21.31 46.07 -16.53
C ALA A 142 -21.62 46.23 -18.02
N GLN A 143 -22.80 46.70 -18.40
CA GLN A 143 -23.16 46.98 -19.80
C GLN A 143 -22.96 48.47 -20.17
N ILE A 144 -22.61 49.29 -19.18
CA ILE A 144 -22.32 50.72 -19.30
C ILE A 144 -21.14 51.04 -18.39
N ASP A 145 -20.48 52.18 -18.61
CA ASP A 145 -19.44 52.63 -17.68
C ASP A 145 -20.06 53.04 -16.34
N LEU A 146 -19.48 52.53 -15.25
CA LEU A 146 -19.90 52.78 -13.88
C LEU A 146 -18.78 53.49 -13.13
N SER A 147 -19.14 54.44 -12.27
CA SER A 147 -18.19 55.10 -11.38
C SER A 147 -18.59 54.89 -9.93
N GLY A 148 -17.65 54.42 -9.09
CA GLY A 148 -17.91 54.15 -7.67
C GLY A 148 -18.89 53.00 -7.41
N ALA A 149 -18.86 51.94 -8.22
CA ALA A 149 -19.75 50.80 -8.07
C ALA A 149 -19.40 49.94 -6.85
N VAL A 150 -20.42 49.34 -6.24
CA VAL A 150 -20.33 48.37 -5.15
C VAL A 150 -21.06 47.11 -5.59
N LEU A 151 -20.35 45.97 -5.53
CA LEU A 151 -20.95 44.65 -5.68
C LEU A 151 -21.29 44.14 -4.28
N THR A 152 -22.54 43.76 -4.06
CA THR A 152 -23.01 43.24 -2.77
C THR A 152 -23.60 41.85 -2.97
N GLU A 153 -23.26 40.92 -2.08
CA GLU A 153 -23.91 39.62 -1.98
C GLU A 153 -24.80 39.57 -0.74
N TYR A 154 -26.01 39.05 -0.88
CA TYR A 154 -26.94 38.78 0.21
C TYR A 154 -27.11 37.28 0.38
N LEU A 155 -26.95 36.82 1.61
CA LEU A 155 -27.01 35.41 1.97
C LEU A 155 -27.66 35.19 3.34
N PRO A 156 -28.20 34.00 3.62
CA PRO A 156 -28.85 33.74 4.90
C PRO A 156 -27.84 33.69 6.05
N ARG A 157 -28.24 34.16 7.24
CA ARG A 157 -27.40 34.18 8.46
C ARG A 157 -27.07 32.80 9.01
N ALA A 158 -27.82 31.78 8.62
CA ALA A 158 -27.50 30.40 8.94
C ALA A 158 -26.16 29.94 8.33
N TRP A 159 -25.71 30.59 7.25
CA TRP A 159 -24.44 30.30 6.59
C TRP A 159 -23.30 31.07 7.22
N VAL A 160 -22.24 30.39 7.65
CA VAL A 160 -21.11 31.04 8.33
C VAL A 160 -20.11 31.52 7.29
N VAL A 161 -19.94 32.84 7.16
CA VAL A 161 -18.91 33.43 6.30
C VAL A 161 -17.54 33.26 6.95
N SER A 162 -16.70 32.45 6.31
CA SER A 162 -15.34 32.17 6.79
C SER A 162 -14.28 33.07 6.17
N ASN A 163 -14.55 33.62 4.98
CA ASN A 163 -13.70 34.60 4.32
C ASN A 163 -14.52 35.47 3.36
N ALA A 164 -14.59 36.78 3.64
CA ALA A 164 -15.28 37.75 2.78
C ALA A 164 -14.40 38.30 1.64
N ASN A 165 -13.13 37.90 1.56
CA ASN A 165 -12.19 38.25 0.50
C ASN A 165 -12.13 39.76 0.19
N GLY A 166 -11.84 40.55 1.23
CA GLY A 166 -11.75 42.01 1.14
C GLY A 166 -13.10 42.75 1.09
N GLY A 167 -14.22 42.04 1.26
CA GLY A 167 -15.54 42.65 1.43
C GLY A 167 -15.89 42.89 2.89
N THR A 168 -16.80 43.83 3.13
CA THR A 168 -17.31 44.15 4.46
C THR A 168 -18.56 43.35 4.77
N LEU A 169 -18.51 42.47 5.77
CA LEU A 169 -19.66 41.67 6.23
C LEU A 169 -20.53 42.48 7.20
N SER A 170 -21.85 42.51 6.97
CA SER A 170 -22.81 43.14 7.89
C SER A 170 -24.15 42.40 7.92
N ASN A 171 -24.94 42.59 8.98
CA ASN A 171 -26.28 41.99 9.10
C ASN A 171 -27.33 42.95 8.53
N VAL A 172 -28.22 42.43 7.67
CA VAL A 172 -29.34 43.20 7.12
C VAL A 172 -30.56 43.10 8.05
N ASN A 173 -30.86 41.88 8.50
CA ASN A 173 -31.94 41.58 9.42
C ASN A 173 -31.63 40.28 10.19
N ALA A 174 -32.63 39.73 10.90
CA ALA A 174 -32.45 38.52 11.70
C ALA A 174 -32.03 37.29 10.89
N ASP A 175 -32.40 37.23 9.61
CA ASP A 175 -32.26 36.04 8.75
C ASP A 175 -31.27 36.23 7.59
N THR A 176 -30.91 37.48 7.26
CA THR A 176 -30.08 37.84 6.10
C THR A 176 -28.88 38.69 6.52
N GLN A 177 -27.72 38.37 5.97
CA GLN A 177 -26.48 39.14 6.05
C GLN A 177 -26.02 39.51 4.63
N GLN A 178 -25.10 40.47 4.53
CA GLN A 178 -24.54 40.91 3.26
C GLN A 178 -23.03 41.08 3.32
N ILE A 179 -22.38 40.91 2.16
CA ILE A 179 -20.96 41.24 1.95
C ILE A 179 -20.86 42.32 0.89
N ASP A 180 -20.27 43.47 1.23
CA ASP A 180 -20.09 44.61 0.33
C ASP A 180 -18.65 44.68 -0.20
N TRP A 181 -18.49 44.70 -1.52
CA TRP A 181 -17.21 44.96 -2.19
C TRP A 181 -17.27 46.26 -2.98
N PRO A 182 -16.57 47.33 -2.54
CA PRO A 182 -16.31 48.48 -3.38
C PRO A 182 -15.46 48.06 -4.58
N VAL A 183 -16.02 48.11 -5.78
CA VAL A 183 -15.35 47.71 -7.03
C VAL A 183 -14.91 48.92 -7.86
N GLY A 184 -15.32 50.13 -7.46
CA GLY A 184 -14.83 51.37 -8.03
C GLY A 184 -15.36 51.62 -9.43
N ASN A 185 -14.51 52.15 -10.31
CA ASN A 185 -14.90 52.45 -11.69
C ASN A 185 -14.82 51.16 -12.55
N VAL A 186 -15.91 50.84 -13.25
CA VAL A 186 -16.04 49.61 -14.06
C VAL A 186 -16.44 50.00 -15.47
N ALA A 187 -15.60 49.74 -16.46
CA ALA A 187 -15.91 50.04 -17.85
C ALA A 187 -16.95 49.08 -18.44
N ALA A 188 -17.74 49.53 -19.41
CA ALA A 188 -18.70 48.72 -20.13
C ALA A 188 -18.03 47.46 -20.75
N GLY A 189 -18.67 46.31 -20.60
CA GLY A 189 -18.15 45.00 -21.01
C GLY A 189 -17.19 44.35 -20.01
N THR A 190 -16.75 45.06 -18.96
CA THR A 190 -15.84 44.50 -17.94
C THR A 190 -16.60 43.59 -16.99
N VAL A 191 -16.07 42.37 -16.77
CA VAL A 191 -16.55 41.45 -15.74
C VAL A 191 -15.80 41.73 -14.45
N VAL A 192 -16.53 42.06 -13.39
CA VAL A 192 -16.00 42.12 -12.03
C VAL A 192 -16.42 40.85 -11.32
N SER A 193 -15.49 40.16 -10.68
CA SER A 193 -15.76 38.93 -9.93
C SER A 193 -15.18 38.99 -8.52
N LYS A 194 -15.91 38.44 -7.55
CA LYS A 194 -15.48 38.27 -6.16
C LYS A 194 -15.81 36.85 -5.72
N THR A 195 -14.86 36.21 -5.07
CA THR A 195 -15.04 34.87 -4.50
C THR A 195 -15.04 34.99 -2.99
N TYR A 196 -16.00 34.40 -2.30
CA TYR A 196 -16.06 34.35 -0.84
C TYR A 196 -16.31 32.93 -0.35
N SER A 197 -15.83 32.61 0.86
CA SER A 197 -15.92 31.26 1.42
C SER A 197 -16.96 31.21 2.55
N VAL A 198 -17.89 30.27 2.46
CA VAL A 198 -18.92 30.03 3.48
C VAL A 198 -18.94 28.57 3.94
N THR A 199 -19.47 28.33 5.13
CA THR A 199 -19.83 26.99 5.60
C THR A 199 -21.34 26.87 5.63
N SER A 200 -21.87 25.84 4.95
CA SER A 200 -23.30 25.56 4.92
C SER A 200 -23.83 25.06 6.27
N PRO A 201 -25.11 25.29 6.62
CA PRO A 201 -25.69 24.83 7.88
C PRO A 201 -25.69 23.30 8.03
N ALA A 202 -25.93 22.83 9.25
CA ALA A 202 -26.21 21.41 9.49
C ALA A 202 -27.53 20.97 8.85
N ARG A 203 -27.63 19.67 8.53
CA ARG A 203 -28.81 19.10 7.87
C ARG A 203 -30.06 19.23 8.76
N ALA A 204 -31.13 19.78 8.20
CA ALA A 204 -32.48 19.63 8.73
C ALA A 204 -33.26 18.61 7.88
N ASN A 205 -34.29 17.98 8.45
CA ASN A 205 -35.18 17.07 7.74
C ASN A 205 -36.63 17.63 7.81
N PRO A 206 -37.27 18.00 6.69
CA PRO A 206 -36.77 17.94 5.30
C PRO A 206 -35.62 18.92 5.02
N ALA A 207 -34.90 18.71 3.92
CA ALA A 207 -33.76 19.55 3.53
C ALA A 207 -34.24 20.99 3.24
N PRO A 208 -33.67 22.02 3.89
CA PRO A 208 -34.08 23.41 3.72
C PRO A 208 -33.53 24.00 2.41
N THR A 209 -34.26 24.96 1.85
CA THR A 209 -33.82 25.79 0.71
C THR A 209 -33.49 27.20 1.19
N TYR A 210 -32.31 27.70 0.82
CA TYR A 210 -31.78 29.00 1.18
C TYR A 210 -31.74 29.94 -0.02
N GLN A 211 -32.08 31.22 0.16
CA GLN A 211 -32.13 32.19 -0.92
C GLN A 211 -30.91 33.10 -0.89
N PHE A 212 -30.21 33.18 -2.02
CA PHE A 212 -29.09 34.08 -2.24
C PHE A 212 -29.43 35.06 -3.36
N TYR A 213 -28.97 36.29 -3.26
CA TYR A 213 -29.05 37.24 -4.37
C TYR A 213 -27.92 38.26 -4.27
N SER A 214 -27.54 38.84 -5.41
CA SER A 214 -26.49 39.86 -5.46
C SER A 214 -27.07 41.14 -6.02
N THR A 215 -26.47 42.27 -5.65
CA THR A 215 -26.76 43.55 -6.27
C THR A 215 -25.49 44.22 -6.76
N LEU A 216 -25.60 44.96 -7.85
CA LEU A 216 -24.60 45.95 -8.23
C LEU A 216 -25.22 47.33 -8.05
N SER A 217 -24.59 48.20 -7.27
CA SER A 217 -25.09 49.54 -6.98
C SER A 217 -24.10 50.65 -7.31
N VAL A 218 -24.62 51.80 -7.72
CA VAL A 218 -23.89 53.07 -7.89
C VAL A 218 -24.72 54.15 -7.23
N GLY A 219 -24.18 54.79 -6.18
CA GLY A 219 -24.93 55.74 -5.36
C GLY A 219 -26.23 55.11 -4.82
N ASN A 220 -27.38 55.72 -5.14
CA ASN A 220 -28.70 55.26 -4.71
C ASN A 220 -29.38 54.26 -5.68
N SER A 221 -28.75 53.95 -6.82
CA SER A 221 -29.28 53.01 -7.80
C SER A 221 -28.68 51.62 -7.63
N LYS A 222 -29.51 50.59 -7.79
CA LYS A 222 -29.12 49.19 -7.66
C LYS A 222 -29.83 48.32 -8.69
N ILE A 223 -29.13 47.33 -9.24
CA ILE A 223 -29.75 46.18 -9.93
C ILE A 223 -29.61 44.99 -9.01
N GLN A 224 -30.63 44.14 -8.96
CA GLN A 224 -30.60 42.86 -8.26
C GLN A 224 -30.63 41.70 -9.26
N SER A 225 -29.90 40.63 -8.96
CA SER A 225 -30.04 39.35 -9.64
C SER A 225 -31.40 38.70 -9.31
N ALA A 226 -31.82 37.72 -10.10
CA ALA A 226 -32.83 36.77 -9.65
C ALA A 226 -32.39 36.09 -8.33
N ASN A 227 -33.36 35.67 -7.52
CA ASN A 227 -33.09 34.87 -6.34
C ASN A 227 -32.51 33.51 -6.77
N TRP A 228 -31.47 33.06 -6.09
CA TRP A 228 -30.79 31.80 -6.31
C TRP A 228 -31.14 30.85 -5.17
N PRO A 229 -32.14 29.96 -5.37
CA PRO A 229 -32.52 28.98 -4.37
C PRO A 229 -31.44 27.89 -4.31
N VAL A 230 -30.92 27.65 -3.11
CA VAL A 230 -29.88 26.67 -2.82
C VAL A 230 -30.45 25.61 -1.89
N LEU A 231 -30.52 24.36 -2.37
CA LEU A 231 -30.96 23.22 -1.58
C LEU A 231 -29.80 22.65 -0.74
N LEU A 232 -30.01 22.48 0.56
CA LEU A 232 -29.03 21.90 1.48
C LEU A 232 -29.08 20.36 1.46
N GLU A 233 -28.69 19.80 0.33
CA GLU A 233 -28.60 18.37 0.07
C GLU A 233 -27.41 18.11 -0.85
N HIS A 234 -26.78 16.93 -0.73
CA HIS A 234 -25.70 16.55 -1.63
C HIS A 234 -26.21 16.45 -3.08
N PRO A 235 -25.52 17.06 -4.08
CA PRO A 235 -26.02 17.16 -5.46
C PRO A 235 -26.10 15.80 -6.18
N LEU A 236 -25.29 14.84 -5.73
CA LEU A 236 -25.37 13.44 -6.16
C LEU A 236 -26.23 12.63 -5.22
N THR A 237 -27.06 11.77 -5.78
CA THR A 237 -27.93 10.85 -5.04
C THR A 237 -27.54 9.41 -5.32
N ILE A 238 -27.47 8.59 -4.28
CA ILE A 238 -27.39 7.13 -4.41
C ILE A 238 -28.81 6.66 -4.72
N LYS A 239 -29.00 5.98 -5.85
CA LYS A 239 -30.31 5.44 -6.25
C LYS A 239 -30.51 4.04 -5.72
N HIS A 240 -29.48 3.21 -5.84
CA HIS A 240 -29.54 1.81 -5.48
C HIS A 240 -28.18 1.32 -5.00
N TYR A 241 -28.17 0.23 -4.23
CA TYR A 241 -26.97 -0.54 -3.92
C TYR A 241 -27.12 -2.02 -4.29
N ARG A 242 -25.99 -2.71 -4.44
CA ARG A 242 -25.90 -4.17 -4.54
C ARG A 242 -24.66 -4.71 -3.84
N ILE A 243 -24.79 -5.95 -3.38
CA ILE A 243 -23.68 -6.73 -2.83
C ILE A 243 -23.33 -7.83 -3.82
N GLY A 244 -22.10 -7.79 -4.31
CA GLY A 244 -21.53 -8.70 -5.28
C GLY A 244 -20.69 -9.80 -4.66
N GLN A 245 -20.62 -10.93 -5.36
CA GLN A 245 -19.63 -11.97 -5.13
C GLN A 245 -18.29 -11.59 -5.76
N ASP A 246 -17.19 -12.18 -5.28
CA ASP A 246 -15.88 -12.05 -5.89
C ASP A 246 -15.78 -12.84 -7.21
N THR A 247 -16.09 -12.18 -8.32
CA THR A 247 -16.16 -12.75 -9.69
C THR A 247 -15.61 -11.75 -10.71
N PRO A 248 -15.13 -12.19 -11.89
CA PRO A 248 -14.75 -11.27 -12.97
C PRO A 248 -15.84 -10.23 -13.28
N LEU A 249 -15.45 -9.00 -13.64
CA LEU A 249 -16.39 -7.87 -13.84
C LEU A 249 -17.46 -8.13 -14.93
N ASP A 250 -17.08 -8.84 -15.98
CA ASP A 250 -17.94 -9.27 -17.08
C ASP A 250 -18.86 -10.46 -16.72
N GLN A 251 -18.60 -11.13 -15.60
CA GLN A 251 -19.36 -12.28 -15.09
C GLN A 251 -19.92 -12.00 -13.69
N MET A 252 -20.16 -10.73 -13.38
CA MET A 252 -20.53 -10.27 -12.05
C MET A 252 -21.80 -10.97 -11.53
N LYS A 253 -21.66 -11.66 -10.40
CA LYS A 253 -22.77 -12.29 -9.66
C LYS A 253 -23.10 -11.51 -8.39
N TYR A 254 -24.39 -11.43 -8.06
CA TYR A 254 -24.89 -10.72 -6.89
C TYR A 254 -25.34 -11.69 -5.79
N ILE A 255 -25.06 -11.34 -4.54
CA ILE A 255 -25.48 -12.09 -3.35
C ILE A 255 -27.00 -11.92 -3.13
N ALA A 256 -27.52 -10.74 -3.45
CA ALA A 256 -28.94 -10.41 -3.32
C ALA A 256 -29.42 -9.51 -4.46
N ALA A 257 -30.74 -9.34 -4.57
CA ALA A 257 -31.34 -8.35 -5.46
C ALA A 257 -30.94 -6.92 -5.06
N ALA A 258 -31.19 -5.95 -5.95
CA ALA A 258 -31.00 -4.53 -5.67
C ALA A 258 -31.69 -4.11 -4.37
N ASP A 259 -30.99 -3.31 -3.56
CA ASP A 259 -31.48 -2.76 -2.30
C ASP A 259 -31.93 -3.77 -1.24
N GLN A 260 -31.56 -5.04 -1.41
CA GLN A 260 -31.79 -6.09 -0.44
C GLN A 260 -30.50 -6.44 0.32
N ILE A 261 -30.68 -6.96 1.53
CA ILE A 261 -29.57 -7.37 2.40
C ILE A 261 -28.75 -8.49 1.76
N GLY A 262 -27.43 -8.29 1.67
CA GLY A 262 -26.48 -9.34 1.29
C GLY A 262 -26.26 -10.29 2.47
N ALA A 263 -27.03 -11.37 2.55
CA ALA A 263 -26.97 -12.33 3.64
C ALA A 263 -26.01 -13.49 3.38
N GLY A 264 -25.60 -14.17 4.45
CA GLY A 264 -24.81 -15.40 4.37
C GLY A 264 -23.31 -15.19 4.14
N ILE A 265 -22.84 -13.95 4.26
CA ILE A 265 -21.43 -13.60 4.15
C ILE A 265 -20.67 -14.21 5.32
N GLN A 266 -19.63 -14.97 5.05
CA GLN A 266 -18.78 -15.55 6.07
C GLN A 266 -17.56 -14.67 6.35
N GLN A 267 -16.96 -14.84 7.52
CA GLN A 267 -15.67 -14.22 7.80
C GLN A 267 -14.67 -14.64 6.72
N TYR A 268 -13.80 -13.71 6.33
CA TYR A 268 -12.81 -13.87 5.25
C TYR A 268 -13.35 -13.93 3.82
N ASP A 269 -14.66 -13.90 3.61
CA ASP A 269 -15.22 -13.73 2.28
C ASP A 269 -14.86 -12.37 1.70
N ASN A 270 -14.59 -12.36 0.40
CA ASN A 270 -14.53 -11.13 -0.39
C ASN A 270 -15.95 -10.85 -0.91
N MET A 271 -16.37 -9.59 -0.80
CA MET A 271 -17.61 -9.08 -1.34
C MET A 271 -17.35 -7.79 -2.12
N ARG A 272 -18.29 -7.42 -2.99
CA ARG A 272 -18.22 -6.15 -3.71
C ARG A 272 -19.39 -5.27 -3.32
N VAL A 273 -19.11 -4.12 -2.71
CA VAL A 273 -20.16 -3.16 -2.33
C VAL A 273 -20.28 -2.15 -3.46
N ARG A 274 -21.40 -2.16 -4.16
CA ARG A 274 -21.63 -1.37 -5.37
C ARG A 274 -22.79 -0.40 -5.19
N PHE A 275 -22.60 0.83 -5.62
CA PHE A 275 -23.59 1.90 -5.58
C PHE A 275 -23.86 2.45 -6.98
N ALA A 276 -25.13 2.66 -7.32
CA ALA A 276 -25.53 3.45 -8.49
C ALA A 276 -25.80 4.89 -8.04
N ILE A 277 -25.06 5.82 -8.64
CA ILE A 277 -25.10 7.24 -8.32
C ILE A 277 -25.65 8.01 -9.52
N ALA A 278 -26.57 8.93 -9.26
CA ALA A 278 -27.14 9.81 -10.26
C ALA A 278 -26.84 11.27 -9.95
N ASN A 279 -26.38 11.99 -10.96
CA ASN A 279 -26.41 13.44 -11.00
C ASN A 279 -27.73 13.88 -11.64
N VAL A 280 -28.60 14.48 -10.82
CA VAL A 280 -29.89 15.00 -11.30
C VAL A 280 -29.81 16.48 -11.73
N GLN A 281 -28.67 17.10 -11.51
CA GLN A 281 -28.44 18.52 -11.77
C GLN A 281 -28.08 18.76 -13.24
N ALA A 282 -28.35 19.97 -13.71
CA ALA A 282 -27.96 20.43 -15.05
C ALA A 282 -26.46 20.79 -15.17
N SER A 283 -25.72 20.71 -14.06
CA SER A 283 -24.27 20.94 -13.98
C SER A 283 -23.52 19.67 -13.58
N SER A 284 -22.27 19.54 -14.03
CA SER A 284 -21.38 18.44 -13.60
C SER A 284 -20.92 18.64 -12.16
N VAL A 285 -20.73 17.54 -11.43
CA VAL A 285 -20.32 17.56 -10.01
C VAL A 285 -18.95 16.93 -9.85
N ARG A 286 -18.08 17.59 -9.07
CA ARG A 286 -16.79 17.06 -8.61
C ARG A 286 -16.96 16.43 -7.24
N TRP A 287 -16.53 15.18 -7.06
CA TRP A 287 -16.71 14.41 -5.82
C TRP A 287 -15.59 13.39 -5.61
N LYS A 288 -15.33 12.99 -4.36
CA LYS A 288 -14.37 11.94 -3.95
C LYS A 288 -15.10 10.85 -3.18
N PRO A 289 -15.43 9.72 -3.84
CA PRO A 289 -16.12 8.62 -3.19
C PRO A 289 -15.33 8.06 -2.00
N HIS A 290 -16.01 7.80 -0.89
CA HIS A 290 -15.39 7.25 0.32
C HIS A 290 -16.36 6.26 0.98
N LEU A 291 -15.90 5.03 1.17
CA LEU A 291 -16.69 3.96 1.75
C LEU A 291 -16.50 3.91 3.26
N GLU A 292 -17.62 3.93 3.98
CA GLU A 292 -17.67 3.78 5.43
C GLU A 292 -18.56 2.60 5.84
N TRP A 293 -18.33 2.03 7.02
CA TRP A 293 -19.09 0.93 7.60
C TRP A 293 -19.59 1.25 9.01
N SER A 294 -20.69 0.64 9.44
CA SER A 294 -21.22 0.70 10.81
C SER A 294 -21.96 -0.57 11.21
N THR A 295 -22.11 -0.82 12.51
CA THR A 295 -23.07 -1.81 13.08
C THR A 295 -24.47 -1.24 13.27
N LYS A 296 -24.65 0.07 13.06
CA LYS A 296 -25.93 0.77 13.18
C LYS A 296 -26.30 1.39 11.82
N PRO A 297 -27.59 1.44 11.47
CA PRO A 297 -28.04 1.94 10.18
C PRO A 297 -27.72 3.43 9.95
N ASP A 298 -27.75 4.26 11.00
CA ASP A 298 -27.75 5.72 10.85
C ASP A 298 -26.62 6.46 11.59
N SER A 299 -25.77 5.75 12.33
CA SER A 299 -24.74 6.38 13.18
C SER A 299 -23.51 5.49 13.35
N GLY A 300 -22.41 6.02 13.88
CA GLY A 300 -21.22 5.24 14.21
C GLY A 300 -20.41 4.76 13.01
N PHE A 301 -20.59 5.39 11.84
CA PHE A 301 -19.85 5.05 10.64
C PHE A 301 -18.36 5.36 10.79
N GLN A 302 -17.54 4.43 10.34
CA GLN A 302 -16.09 4.52 10.29
C GLN A 302 -15.60 4.18 8.89
N ILE A 303 -14.46 4.74 8.51
CA ILE A 303 -13.84 4.48 7.21
C ILE A 303 -13.51 3.00 7.09
N VAL A 304 -13.80 2.39 5.93
CA VAL A 304 -13.28 1.07 5.59
C VAL A 304 -11.78 1.22 5.26
N PRO A 305 -10.85 0.66 6.07
CA PRO A 305 -9.42 0.85 5.89
C PRO A 305 -8.88 0.13 4.65
N LEU A 306 -7.69 0.52 4.18
CA LEU A 306 -7.03 -0.08 3.02
C LEU A 306 -6.45 -1.48 3.27
N ASN A 307 -6.25 -1.84 4.53
CA ASN A 307 -5.68 -3.10 4.98
C ASN A 307 -6.09 -3.39 6.43
N ASN A 308 -5.84 -4.62 6.89
CA ASN A 308 -6.10 -5.03 8.27
C ASN A 308 -4.87 -4.88 9.19
N SER A 309 -4.05 -3.83 9.01
CA SER A 309 -2.76 -3.72 9.72
C SER A 309 -2.88 -3.65 11.24
N ASN A 310 -4.03 -3.24 11.77
CA ASN A 310 -4.20 -2.93 13.19
C ASN A 310 -5.06 -3.95 13.95
N GLY A 311 -5.68 -4.93 13.28
CA GLY A 311 -6.72 -5.79 13.89
C GLY A 311 -7.93 -5.01 14.40
N GLY A 312 -9.00 -5.70 14.81
CA GLY A 312 -10.16 -5.08 15.45
C GLY A 312 -11.13 -4.35 14.52
N GLN A 313 -11.01 -4.53 13.20
CA GLN A 313 -11.84 -3.89 12.20
C GLN A 313 -12.61 -4.97 11.42
N PRO A 314 -13.94 -4.93 11.32
CA PRO A 314 -14.74 -5.98 10.69
C PRO A 314 -14.56 -6.05 9.17
N PHE A 315 -14.11 -4.96 8.52
CA PHE A 315 -13.92 -4.89 7.08
C PHE A 315 -12.67 -4.11 6.69
N TYR A 316 -12.09 -4.44 5.55
CA TYR A 316 -11.05 -3.65 4.89
C TYR A 316 -11.11 -3.84 3.37
N LEU A 317 -10.54 -2.90 2.59
CA LEU A 317 -10.42 -3.05 1.14
C LEU A 317 -9.43 -4.17 0.78
N ARG A 318 -9.76 -4.99 -0.21
CA ARG A 318 -8.90 -6.10 -0.63
C ARG A 318 -8.68 -6.11 -2.14
N ASN A 319 -7.40 -6.22 -2.52
CA ASN A 319 -7.02 -6.57 -3.88
C ASN A 319 -7.54 -7.95 -4.27
N LEU A 320 -8.21 -7.99 -5.41
CA LEU A 320 -8.66 -9.22 -6.06
C LEU A 320 -7.54 -9.65 -7.01
N ASP A 321 -7.06 -10.88 -6.88
CA ASP A 321 -5.86 -11.36 -7.61
C ASP A 321 -6.04 -11.36 -9.15
N ALA A 322 -7.25 -11.09 -9.64
CA ALA A 322 -7.62 -11.06 -11.06
C ALA A 322 -8.14 -9.70 -11.60
N ILE A 323 -8.32 -8.65 -10.77
CA ILE A 323 -8.89 -7.37 -11.23
C ILE A 323 -8.06 -6.20 -10.68
N PRO A 324 -7.47 -5.35 -11.55
CA PRO A 324 -6.66 -4.22 -11.11
C PRO A 324 -7.53 -3.15 -10.43
N ASN A 325 -6.92 -2.39 -9.50
CA ASN A 325 -7.54 -1.20 -8.95
C ASN A 325 -7.91 -0.22 -10.08
N ARG A 326 -9.07 0.45 -9.96
CA ARG A 326 -9.67 1.32 -10.98
C ARG A 326 -10.01 0.60 -12.29
N ALA A 327 -10.32 -0.69 -12.22
CA ALA A 327 -10.88 -1.38 -13.37
C ALA A 327 -12.19 -0.71 -13.81
N ASN A 328 -12.33 -0.51 -15.12
CA ASN A 328 -13.47 0.15 -15.72
C ASN A 328 -14.72 -0.73 -15.62
N ILE A 329 -15.82 -0.16 -15.15
CA ILE A 329 -17.15 -0.78 -15.19
C ILE A 329 -17.87 -0.17 -16.39
N ALA A 330 -17.93 -0.92 -17.50
CA ALA A 330 -18.62 -0.43 -18.69
C ALA A 330 -20.11 -0.24 -18.42
N PRO A 331 -20.80 0.71 -19.08
CA PRO A 331 -22.25 0.87 -18.95
C PRO A 331 -23.07 -0.41 -19.20
N SER A 332 -22.57 -1.31 -20.05
CA SER A 332 -23.17 -2.64 -20.30
C SER A 332 -23.06 -3.60 -19.12
N GLN A 333 -22.15 -3.34 -18.18
CA GLN A 333 -21.89 -4.13 -16.97
C GLN A 333 -22.54 -3.50 -15.73
N PHE A 334 -23.40 -2.51 -15.92
CA PHE A 334 -24.12 -1.88 -14.81
C PHE A 334 -25.09 -2.88 -14.20
N GLY A 335 -24.87 -3.20 -12.93
CA GLY A 335 -25.64 -4.21 -12.20
C GLY A 335 -27.10 -3.86 -12.01
N LEU A 336 -27.41 -2.57 -12.11
CA LEU A 336 -28.71 -1.99 -11.84
C LEU A 336 -29.42 -1.49 -13.10
N GLY A 337 -28.82 -1.73 -14.29
CA GLY A 337 -29.20 -1.10 -15.54
C GLY A 337 -28.81 0.39 -15.55
N ALA A 338 -28.70 0.99 -16.74
CA ALA A 338 -28.56 2.44 -16.81
C ALA A 338 -29.80 3.06 -16.16
N PRO A 339 -29.66 4.01 -15.22
CA PRO A 339 -30.75 4.92 -14.89
C PRO A 339 -31.27 5.54 -16.21
N THR A 340 -32.46 6.14 -16.23
CA THR A 340 -33.05 6.80 -17.42
C THR A 340 -32.27 8.05 -17.90
N ARG A 341 -30.93 8.00 -17.88
CA ARG A 341 -29.93 9.06 -17.95
C ARG A 341 -28.71 8.53 -18.71
N THR A 342 -27.87 9.43 -19.20
CA THR A 342 -26.63 9.05 -19.89
C THR A 342 -25.69 8.35 -18.91
N ALA A 343 -25.34 7.09 -19.19
CA ALA A 343 -24.41 6.32 -18.36
C ALA A 343 -22.96 6.73 -18.65
N GLN A 344 -22.21 7.06 -17.59
CA GLN A 344 -20.78 7.33 -17.61
C GLN A 344 -20.04 6.11 -17.05
N PRO A 345 -18.94 5.63 -17.66
CA PRO A 345 -18.22 4.46 -17.16
C PRO A 345 -17.84 4.58 -15.68
N GLY A 346 -18.05 3.47 -14.95
CA GLY A 346 -17.79 3.34 -13.53
C GLY A 346 -16.40 2.83 -13.20
N LEU A 347 -16.08 2.73 -11.91
CA LEU A 347 -14.79 2.23 -11.43
C LEU A 347 -14.96 1.30 -10.23
N LEU A 348 -14.13 0.26 -10.20
CA LEU A 348 -13.90 -0.60 -9.05
C LEU A 348 -12.65 -0.16 -8.28
N PHE A 349 -12.77 0.08 -6.98
CA PHE A 349 -11.66 0.38 -6.09
C PHE A 349 -11.32 -0.82 -5.21
N THR A 350 -10.05 -1.21 -5.22
CA THR A 350 -9.53 -2.36 -4.45
C THR A 350 -8.42 -1.96 -3.48
N THR A 351 -7.80 -0.80 -3.67
CA THR A 351 -6.69 -0.30 -2.84
C THR A 351 -6.78 1.19 -2.54
N GLU A 352 -7.90 1.85 -2.83
CA GLU A 352 -8.07 3.30 -2.65
C GLU A 352 -9.41 3.60 -1.98
N ASN A 353 -9.32 4.24 -0.80
CA ASN A 353 -10.44 4.73 -0.01
C ASN A 353 -9.90 5.81 0.95
N PRO A 354 -10.21 7.10 0.75
CA PRO A 354 -11.10 7.64 -0.27
C PRO A 354 -10.55 7.44 -1.70
N ALA A 355 -11.47 7.29 -2.64
CA ALA A 355 -11.17 7.25 -4.06
C ALA A 355 -10.63 8.62 -4.54
N PRO A 356 -9.88 8.64 -5.67
CA PRO A 356 -9.48 9.87 -6.35
C PRO A 356 -10.66 10.80 -6.67
N LEU A 357 -10.36 12.07 -6.93
CA LEU A 357 -11.34 13.04 -7.41
C LEU A 357 -11.93 12.62 -8.75
N MET A 358 -13.26 12.59 -8.81
CA MET A 358 -14.06 12.21 -9.98
C MET A 358 -14.98 13.36 -10.40
N VAL A 359 -15.39 13.34 -11.67
CA VAL A 359 -16.41 14.22 -12.23
C VAL A 359 -17.58 13.36 -12.71
N LEU A 360 -18.79 13.65 -12.25
CA LEU A 360 -20.02 13.07 -12.80
C LEU A 360 -20.73 14.14 -13.62
N ASN A 361 -20.90 13.89 -14.92
CA ASN A 361 -21.48 14.85 -15.84
C ASN A 361 -22.91 15.24 -15.47
N ALA A 362 -23.36 16.41 -15.93
CA ALA A 362 -24.75 16.84 -15.83
C ALA A 362 -25.71 15.75 -16.34
N LEU A 363 -26.83 15.56 -15.63
CA LEU A 363 -27.89 14.61 -16.00
C LEU A 363 -27.41 13.18 -16.33
N SER A 364 -26.34 12.71 -15.67
CA SER A 364 -25.72 11.41 -15.92
C SER A 364 -25.77 10.48 -14.71
N ALA A 365 -25.34 9.23 -14.90
CA ALA A 365 -25.22 8.24 -13.85
C ALA A 365 -23.95 7.38 -13.96
N ILE A 366 -23.50 6.86 -12.84
CA ILE A 366 -22.29 6.03 -12.72
C ILE A 366 -22.50 4.93 -11.67
N GLU A 367 -21.81 3.80 -11.83
CA GLU A 367 -21.66 2.81 -10.76
C GLU A 367 -20.25 2.88 -10.17
N ILE A 368 -20.17 2.94 -8.84
CA ILE A 368 -18.91 2.85 -8.09
C ILE A 368 -18.95 1.59 -7.25
N GLU A 369 -17.86 0.81 -7.31
CA GLU A 369 -17.73 -0.43 -6.59
C GLU A 369 -16.48 -0.44 -5.71
N PHE A 370 -16.57 -1.05 -4.54
CA PHE A 370 -15.44 -1.30 -3.65
C PHE A 370 -15.33 -2.79 -3.38
N SER A 371 -14.13 -3.34 -3.51
CA SER A 371 -13.81 -4.70 -3.08
C SER A 371 -13.51 -4.71 -1.59
N VAL A 372 -14.33 -5.39 -0.82
CA VAL A 372 -14.29 -5.40 0.65
C VAL A 372 -14.15 -6.84 1.13
N ARG A 373 -13.30 -7.06 2.14
CA ARG A 373 -13.16 -8.35 2.79
C ARG A 373 -13.66 -8.30 4.23
N ALA A 374 -14.50 -9.26 4.62
CA ALA A 374 -14.88 -9.47 6.01
C ALA A 374 -13.72 -10.05 6.82
N THR A 375 -13.52 -9.60 8.05
CA THR A 375 -12.47 -10.11 8.95
C THR A 375 -13.07 -11.00 10.04
N ILE A 376 -12.22 -11.44 10.96
CA ILE A 376 -12.66 -12.13 12.18
C ILE A 376 -13.47 -11.24 13.13
N ASP A 377 -13.33 -9.93 13.03
CA ASP A 377 -14.04 -8.96 13.87
C ASP A 377 -15.45 -8.66 13.33
N ALA A 378 -15.78 -9.17 12.13
CA ALA A 378 -17.14 -9.18 11.62
C ALA A 378 -17.93 -10.28 12.35
N ALA A 379 -18.70 -9.86 13.36
CA ALA A 379 -19.44 -10.77 14.22
C ALA A 379 -20.48 -11.58 13.42
N PHE A 380 -20.54 -12.89 13.67
CA PHE A 380 -21.54 -13.76 13.05
C PHE A 380 -22.97 -13.28 13.35
N SER A 381 -23.89 -13.57 12.42
CA SER A 381 -25.31 -13.18 12.51
C SER A 381 -25.57 -11.69 12.74
N THR A 382 -24.55 -10.84 12.55
CA THR A 382 -24.63 -9.39 12.79
C THR A 382 -24.86 -8.66 11.48
N ASN A 383 -25.70 -7.62 11.53
CA ASN A 383 -25.93 -6.72 10.42
C ASN A 383 -24.85 -5.64 10.40
N TYR A 384 -24.29 -5.40 9.22
CA TYR A 384 -23.39 -4.29 8.97
C TYR A 384 -23.93 -3.44 7.82
N TYR A 385 -23.65 -2.15 7.92
CA TYR A 385 -24.16 -1.12 7.06
C TYR A 385 -23.01 -0.41 6.40
N PHE A 386 -23.03 -0.28 5.08
CA PHE A 386 -22.06 0.49 4.31
C PHE A 386 -22.71 1.70 3.68
N ARG A 387 -22.05 2.84 3.76
CA ARG A 387 -22.49 4.05 3.06
C ARG A 387 -21.37 4.61 2.21
N LEU A 388 -21.76 5.23 1.10
CA LEU A 388 -20.88 6.00 0.26
C LEU A 388 -21.04 7.48 0.61
N VAL A 389 -19.94 8.15 0.89
CA VAL A 389 -19.90 9.59 1.16
C VAL A 389 -18.95 10.29 0.17
N ASP A 390 -19.08 11.61 0.05
CA ASP A 390 -18.14 12.46 -0.69
C ASP A 390 -17.16 13.12 0.29
N GLU A 391 -15.99 12.51 0.47
CA GLU A 391 -15.05 12.75 1.59
C GLU A 391 -15.69 12.46 2.97
N GLU A 392 -16.23 13.48 3.64
CA GLU A 392 -16.97 13.38 4.91
C GLU A 392 -18.46 13.79 4.73
N ARG A 393 -18.86 14.11 3.50
CA ARG A 393 -20.19 14.66 3.18
C ARG A 393 -21.16 13.54 2.88
N LEU A 394 -22.22 13.46 3.68
CA LEU A 394 -23.26 12.44 3.51
C LEU A 394 -24.02 12.63 2.20
N MET A 395 -24.08 11.57 1.39
CA MET A 395 -24.91 11.51 0.19
C MET A 395 -26.32 11.03 0.54
N THR A 396 -27.35 11.55 -0.15
CA THR A 396 -28.71 11.04 0.03
C THR A 396 -28.91 9.75 -0.75
N GLY A 397 -29.45 8.73 -0.09
CA GLY A 397 -29.91 7.49 -0.71
C GLY A 397 -29.83 6.30 0.24
N PRO A 398 -29.95 5.06 -0.28
CA PRO A 398 -29.93 3.88 0.54
C PRO A 398 -28.54 3.59 1.11
N VAL A 399 -28.52 3.04 2.32
CA VAL A 399 -27.33 2.48 2.98
C VAL A 399 -27.29 0.99 2.66
N ALA A 400 -26.16 0.52 2.13
CA ALA A 400 -25.99 -0.87 1.74
C ALA A 400 -25.94 -1.77 2.99
N GLN A 401 -26.63 -2.90 2.95
CA GLN A 401 -26.77 -3.78 4.11
C GLN A 401 -26.21 -5.15 3.81
N ILE A 402 -25.48 -5.70 4.79
CA ILE A 402 -25.08 -7.10 4.80
C ILE A 402 -25.46 -7.75 6.11
N GLN A 403 -25.66 -9.06 6.07
CA GLN A 403 -25.78 -9.89 7.25
C GLN A 403 -24.70 -10.97 7.19
N MET A 404 -23.82 -10.96 8.19
CA MET A 404 -22.90 -12.05 8.39
C MET A 404 -23.69 -13.34 8.63
N GLY A 405 -23.29 -14.42 7.99
CA GLY A 405 -23.92 -15.72 8.17
C GLY A 405 -23.87 -16.17 9.62
N ALA A 406 -24.70 -17.15 9.96
CA ALA A 406 -24.52 -17.88 11.21
C ALA A 406 -23.10 -18.46 11.24
N MET A 407 -22.53 -18.54 12.44
CA MET A 407 -21.28 -19.25 12.66
C MET A 407 -21.41 -20.62 11.98
N PRO A 408 -20.53 -20.95 11.01
CA PRO A 408 -20.62 -22.20 10.29
C PRO A 408 -20.72 -23.33 11.31
N ALA A 409 -21.75 -24.17 11.18
CA ALA A 409 -21.83 -25.38 11.96
C ALA A 409 -20.50 -26.09 11.77
N VAL A 410 -19.78 -26.37 12.87
CA VAL A 410 -18.56 -27.14 12.79
C VAL A 410 -18.95 -28.45 12.11
N GLN A 411 -18.58 -28.61 10.84
CA GLN A 411 -18.77 -29.86 10.13
C GLN A 411 -17.71 -30.81 10.67
N LEU A 412 -18.11 -31.41 11.77
CA LEU A 412 -17.50 -32.55 12.38
C LEU A 412 -17.42 -33.64 11.31
N THR A 413 -16.24 -33.89 10.75
CA THR A 413 -16.05 -35.10 9.97
C THR A 413 -16.32 -36.27 10.92
N GLN A 414 -17.29 -37.12 10.54
CA GLN A 414 -17.62 -38.31 11.33
C GLN A 414 -16.31 -39.07 11.61
N PRO A 415 -16.00 -39.38 12.89
CA PRO A 415 -16.86 -39.32 14.07
C PRO A 415 -16.47 -38.16 15.00
N GLN A 416 -17.20 -37.05 15.01
CA GLN A 416 -16.99 -35.97 15.98
C GLN A 416 -18.37 -35.55 16.52
N TYR A 417 -18.48 -35.32 17.83
CA TYR A 417 -19.69 -34.82 18.50
C TYR A 417 -19.43 -33.43 19.11
N ALA A 418 -20.48 -32.61 19.28
CA ALA A 418 -20.39 -31.25 19.80
C ALA A 418 -19.91 -31.23 21.27
N GLY A 419 -18.84 -30.49 21.56
CA GLY A 419 -18.30 -30.34 22.91
C GLY A 419 -19.16 -29.43 23.80
N THR A 420 -19.19 -29.72 25.10
CA THR A 420 -19.91 -28.95 26.14
C THR A 420 -19.07 -27.75 26.61
N ASN A 421 -19.71 -26.58 26.79
CA ASN A 421 -19.04 -25.41 27.36
C ASN A 421 -18.64 -25.65 28.83
N VAL A 422 -17.36 -25.47 29.16
CA VAL A 422 -16.85 -25.40 30.54
C VAL A 422 -16.47 -23.96 30.86
N THR A 423 -17.05 -23.41 31.93
CA THR A 423 -16.79 -22.07 32.46
C THR A 423 -15.35 -21.92 32.95
N ALA A 424 -14.71 -20.81 32.55
CA ALA A 424 -13.52 -20.12 33.05
C ALA A 424 -12.41 -20.93 33.76
N ALA A 425 -11.20 -20.78 33.21
CA ALA A 425 -9.95 -21.37 33.67
C ALA A 425 -9.69 -21.19 35.19
N THR A 426 -9.68 -22.31 35.91
CA THR A 426 -8.85 -22.43 37.11
C THR A 426 -7.42 -22.64 36.64
N THR A 427 -6.50 -21.84 37.19
CA THR A 427 -5.06 -21.97 37.03
C THR A 427 -4.62 -23.44 37.05
N MET A 428 -4.15 -23.98 35.93
CA MET A 428 -3.55 -25.32 35.89
C MET A 428 -2.23 -25.31 36.66
N ARG A 429 -2.31 -25.50 37.98
CA ARG A 429 -1.30 -26.18 38.77
C ARG A 429 -1.94 -27.42 39.35
N ALA A 430 -1.78 -28.55 38.68
CA ALA A 430 -1.96 -29.87 39.27
C ALA A 430 -0.93 -30.83 38.68
N ALA A 431 -0.29 -31.58 39.57
CA ALA A 431 0.80 -32.48 39.28
C ALA A 431 0.34 -33.77 38.56
N ALA A 432 1.19 -34.24 37.65
CA ALA A 432 1.44 -35.63 37.25
C ALA A 432 0.23 -36.59 37.15
N ALA A 433 -0.49 -36.51 36.03
CA ALA A 433 -0.96 -37.71 35.32
C ALA A 433 -0.10 -37.85 34.06
N ALA A 434 0.24 -39.07 33.63
CA ALA A 434 1.14 -39.32 32.49
C ALA A 434 0.79 -38.38 31.32
N ALA A 435 1.65 -37.40 31.07
CA ALA A 435 1.34 -36.31 30.15
C ALA A 435 1.15 -36.88 28.75
N VAL A 436 -0.10 -36.90 28.28
CA VAL A 436 -0.36 -37.19 26.86
C VAL A 436 0.31 -36.10 26.06
N SER A 437 1.20 -36.49 25.14
CA SER A 437 1.98 -35.57 24.31
C SER A 437 1.06 -34.55 23.66
N PRO A 438 1.34 -33.22 23.74
CA PRO A 438 0.60 -32.18 23.04
C PRO A 438 0.69 -32.32 21.50
N HIS A 439 1.59 -33.18 21.01
CA HIS A 439 1.79 -33.56 19.61
C HIS A 439 1.35 -35.00 19.34
N GLY A 440 0.28 -35.48 19.98
CA GLY A 440 -0.23 -36.84 19.78
C GLY A 440 -1.07 -36.99 18.50
N SER A 441 -1.19 -38.22 17.99
CA SER A 441 -2.30 -38.56 17.08
C SER A 441 -3.58 -38.63 17.90
N TYR A 442 -4.24 -37.50 18.04
CA TYR A 442 -5.47 -37.42 18.81
C TYR A 442 -6.63 -37.99 18.01
N SER A 443 -7.50 -38.73 18.69
CA SER A 443 -8.88 -38.73 18.25
C SER A 443 -9.37 -37.29 18.34
N ASN A 444 -10.10 -36.88 17.32
CA ASN A 444 -10.84 -35.63 17.20
C ASN A 444 -11.84 -35.32 18.34
N LEU A 445 -11.92 -36.19 19.37
CA LEU A 445 -12.72 -36.12 20.59
C LEU A 445 -11.91 -35.83 21.88
N ALA A 446 -10.57 -35.70 21.81
CA ALA A 446 -9.74 -35.51 23.00
C ALA A 446 -9.70 -34.05 23.47
N ASP A 447 -9.87 -33.79 24.78
CA ASP A 447 -9.70 -32.47 25.43
C ASP A 447 -8.30 -31.86 25.24
N GLN A 448 -7.38 -32.63 24.67
CA GLN A 448 -6.00 -32.28 24.36
C GLN A 448 -5.89 -31.27 23.21
N CYS A 449 -6.84 -31.27 22.25
CA CYS A 449 -6.91 -30.23 21.21
C CYS A 449 -7.07 -28.84 21.85
N ALA A 450 -7.87 -28.76 22.91
CA ALA A 450 -8.12 -27.53 23.61
C ALA A 450 -6.90 -27.03 24.42
N SER A 451 -5.84 -27.83 24.60
CA SER A 451 -4.56 -27.35 25.16
C SER A 451 -3.86 -26.36 24.24
N CYS A 452 -3.90 -26.62 22.93
CA CYS A 452 -3.42 -25.67 21.92
C CYS A 452 -4.53 -24.65 21.61
N HIS A 453 -5.73 -25.11 21.24
CA HIS A 453 -6.82 -24.23 20.80
C HIS A 453 -7.32 -23.23 21.86
N ARG A 454 -7.26 -23.50 23.18
CA ARG A 454 -7.62 -22.51 24.23
C ARG A 454 -6.54 -21.44 24.45
N GLN A 455 -5.30 -21.74 24.07
CA GLN A 455 -4.26 -20.70 23.95
C GLN A 455 -4.46 -19.87 22.67
N HIS A 456 -5.49 -20.14 21.85
CA HIS A 456 -5.68 -19.63 20.48
C HIS A 456 -7.09 -19.14 20.13
N THR A 457 -7.78 -18.39 21.01
CA THR A 457 -8.86 -17.50 20.54
C THR A 457 -8.24 -16.41 19.64
N SER A 458 -8.15 -16.69 18.34
CA SER A 458 -7.33 -15.96 17.36
C SER A 458 -7.86 -14.56 17.01
N GLN A 459 -6.94 -13.61 16.75
CA GLN A 459 -7.17 -12.29 16.13
C GLN A 459 -6.50 -12.17 14.74
N SER A 460 -5.89 -13.24 14.20
CA SER A 460 -5.09 -13.21 12.96
C SER A 460 -5.52 -14.26 11.92
N ARG A 461 -5.01 -14.11 10.68
CA ARG A 461 -5.40 -14.91 9.48
C ARG A 461 -5.06 -16.41 9.60
N ASN A 462 -4.12 -16.78 10.47
CA ASN A 462 -3.76 -18.16 10.77
C ASN A 462 -4.15 -18.47 12.22
N LEU A 463 -4.37 -19.75 12.55
CA LEU A 463 -4.76 -20.26 13.89
C LEU A 463 -3.68 -20.07 14.98
N LEU A 464 -2.93 -18.95 14.96
CA LEU A 464 -1.88 -18.61 15.91
C LEU A 464 -2.30 -17.34 16.68
N ALA A 465 -2.33 -17.42 18.02
CA ALA A 465 -2.55 -16.28 18.92
C ALA A 465 -1.38 -15.29 18.94
N TYR A 466 -0.22 -15.70 18.46
CA TYR A 466 0.97 -14.88 18.41
C TYR A 466 1.11 -14.28 17.02
N ALA A 467 1.34 -12.97 16.95
CA ALA A 467 1.87 -12.35 15.75
C ALA A 467 3.16 -13.07 15.33
N SER A 468 3.43 -13.06 14.01
CA SER A 468 4.67 -13.57 13.44
C SER A 468 5.88 -13.09 14.27
N PRO A 469 6.85 -13.98 14.59
CA PRO A 469 7.03 -15.34 14.07
C PRO A 469 6.18 -16.42 14.76
N GLN A 470 5.85 -17.48 14.01
CA GLN A 470 5.15 -18.68 14.52
C GLN A 470 5.84 -19.29 15.76
N SER A 471 7.17 -19.21 15.86
CA SER A 471 7.93 -19.78 16.97
C SER A 471 7.48 -19.30 18.34
N ASN A 472 6.91 -18.10 18.47
CA ASN A 472 6.42 -17.56 19.73
C ASN A 472 5.45 -18.53 20.42
N LEU A 473 4.61 -19.22 19.64
CA LEU A 473 3.75 -20.28 20.13
C LEU A 473 4.58 -21.50 20.55
N CYS A 474 5.34 -22.08 19.62
CA CYS A 474 6.01 -23.36 19.83
C CYS A 474 6.96 -23.28 21.04
N LEU A 475 7.65 -22.15 21.21
CA LEU A 475 8.59 -21.92 22.29
C LEU A 475 7.91 -21.68 23.66
N ALA A 476 6.59 -21.44 23.73
CA ALA A 476 5.90 -21.37 25.02
C ALA A 476 5.98 -22.69 25.80
N CYS A 477 6.00 -23.83 25.09
CA CYS A 477 6.23 -25.15 25.68
C CYS A 477 7.69 -25.61 25.49
N HIS A 478 8.30 -25.32 24.34
CA HIS A 478 9.65 -25.75 23.99
C HIS A 478 10.77 -24.80 24.50
N ASN A 479 10.54 -24.08 25.60
CA ASN A 479 11.54 -23.25 26.30
C ASN A 479 12.26 -23.98 27.44
N GLY A 480 12.04 -25.29 27.58
CA GLY A 480 12.59 -26.10 28.67
C GLY A 480 11.74 -26.15 29.94
N THR A 481 10.55 -25.55 29.94
CA THR A 481 9.62 -25.62 31.09
C THR A 481 8.39 -26.51 30.85
N GLY A 482 7.92 -26.63 29.60
CA GLY A 482 6.70 -27.37 29.27
C GLY A 482 6.90 -28.67 28.47
N ALA A 483 8.00 -28.79 27.73
CA ALA A 483 8.32 -29.96 26.90
C ALA A 483 9.69 -30.55 27.26
N ASN A 484 9.90 -31.84 26.93
CA ASN A 484 11.18 -32.53 27.13
C ASN A 484 12.34 -31.93 26.32
N THR A 485 12.04 -31.10 25.32
CA THR A 485 13.03 -30.42 24.48
C THR A 485 13.04 -28.92 24.79
N ASN A 486 14.22 -28.37 25.05
CA ASN A 486 14.45 -26.93 25.13
C ASN A 486 14.97 -26.40 23.79
N ILE A 487 14.06 -26.05 22.88
CA ILE A 487 14.40 -25.48 21.57
C ILE A 487 14.75 -24.00 21.69
N ALA A 488 14.11 -23.26 22.60
CA ALA A 488 14.44 -21.84 22.83
C ALA A 488 15.92 -21.67 23.21
N GLY A 489 16.44 -22.56 24.06
CA GLY A 489 17.84 -22.61 24.45
C GLY A 489 18.81 -22.82 23.28
N GLN A 490 18.38 -23.44 22.17
CA GLN A 490 19.21 -23.62 20.97
C GLN A 490 19.39 -22.32 20.20
N TYR A 491 18.33 -21.48 20.15
CA TYR A 491 18.34 -20.17 19.49
C TYR A 491 18.99 -19.07 20.35
N SER A 492 18.99 -19.23 21.67
CA SER A 492 19.63 -18.30 22.61
C SER A 492 21.04 -18.72 23.03
N ASP A 493 21.60 -19.78 22.47
CA ASP A 493 22.95 -20.26 22.80
C ASP A 493 23.99 -19.21 22.36
N PRO A 494 24.79 -18.65 23.28
CA PRO A 494 25.77 -17.62 22.95
C PRO A 494 26.89 -18.10 22.01
N ASN A 495 27.05 -19.41 21.84
CA ASN A 495 28.03 -19.97 20.91
C ASN A 495 27.52 -20.02 19.46
N VAL A 496 26.23 -19.78 19.22
CA VAL A 496 25.64 -19.74 17.88
C VAL A 496 25.70 -18.30 17.35
N PRO A 497 26.57 -17.98 16.37
CA PRO A 497 26.64 -16.64 15.83
C PRO A 497 25.40 -16.29 15.00
N ALA A 498 25.18 -14.98 14.78
CA ALA A 498 24.15 -14.52 13.86
C ALA A 498 24.46 -14.90 12.41
N ASN A 499 23.41 -15.17 11.63
CA ASN A 499 23.53 -15.38 10.19
C ASN A 499 24.12 -14.11 9.52
N ASN A 500 25.05 -14.30 8.58
CA ASN A 500 25.59 -13.25 7.73
C ASN A 500 25.29 -13.57 6.25
N PRO A 501 24.18 -13.03 5.71
CA PRO A 501 23.81 -13.25 4.32
C PRO A 501 24.83 -12.71 3.31
N ALA A 502 25.63 -11.69 3.66
CA ALA A 502 26.59 -11.06 2.74
C ALA A 502 27.77 -11.98 2.40
N THR A 503 28.13 -12.88 3.32
CA THR A 503 29.26 -13.82 3.15
C THR A 503 28.81 -15.27 2.97
N SER A 504 27.51 -15.51 2.76
CA SER A 504 26.94 -16.86 2.68
C SER A 504 27.29 -17.71 3.90
N THR A 505 27.16 -17.13 5.11
CA THR A 505 27.53 -17.79 6.37
C THR A 505 26.30 -17.87 7.27
N PHE A 506 25.66 -19.04 7.33
CA PHE A 506 24.42 -19.26 8.07
C PHE A 506 24.63 -20.27 9.19
N TYR A 507 24.22 -19.93 10.40
CA TYR A 507 24.35 -20.73 11.62
C TYR A 507 23.00 -21.26 12.11
N SER A 508 21.90 -20.79 11.54
CA SER A 508 20.54 -21.21 11.92
C SER A 508 19.55 -21.15 10.77
N HIS A 509 18.51 -21.98 10.86
CA HIS A 509 17.22 -21.75 10.20
C HIS A 509 16.42 -20.79 11.09
N PRO A 510 16.24 -19.51 10.70
CA PRO A 510 15.75 -18.44 11.59
C PRO A 510 14.23 -18.48 11.80
N ALA A 511 13.71 -19.54 12.44
CA ALA A 511 12.29 -19.69 12.76
C ALA A 511 11.75 -18.71 13.80
N ASN A 512 12.64 -17.99 14.47
CA ASN A 512 12.34 -16.93 15.42
C ASN A 512 12.36 -15.52 14.83
N VAL A 513 12.47 -15.39 13.51
CA VAL A 513 12.41 -14.10 12.82
C VAL A 513 11.05 -13.96 12.14
N ALA A 514 10.40 -12.82 12.37
CA ALA A 514 9.10 -12.55 11.77
C ALA A 514 9.17 -12.62 10.23
N SER A 515 8.25 -13.38 9.65
CA SER A 515 8.06 -13.49 8.21
C SER A 515 6.62 -13.08 7.84
N ASN A 516 6.38 -12.76 6.57
CA ASN A 516 5.05 -12.51 6.01
C ASN A 516 4.34 -13.80 5.55
N HIS A 517 4.79 -14.96 6.04
CA HIS A 517 4.28 -16.28 5.68
C HIS A 517 2.81 -16.44 6.05
N THR A 518 2.06 -17.09 5.15
CA THR A 518 0.65 -17.38 5.41
C THR A 518 0.33 -18.88 5.35
N ASN A 519 1.09 -19.73 4.67
CA ASN A 519 0.96 -21.20 4.74
C ASN A 519 2.09 -21.96 4.01
N ALA A 520 2.46 -23.16 4.46
CA ALA A 520 3.45 -24.05 3.82
C ALA A 520 2.90 -24.75 2.54
N SER A 521 2.24 -24.00 1.66
CA SER A 521 1.63 -24.50 0.42
C SER A 521 2.55 -24.37 -0.79
N SER A 522 2.25 -25.12 -1.86
CA SER A 522 3.09 -25.25 -3.07
C SER A 522 3.41 -23.94 -3.79
N ASP A 523 2.60 -22.89 -3.57
CA ASP A 523 2.68 -21.63 -4.32
C ASP A 523 3.65 -20.61 -3.70
N GLU A 524 4.10 -20.82 -2.45
CA GLU A 524 4.94 -19.81 -1.77
C GLU A 524 6.44 -19.95 -2.08
N PHE A 525 6.93 -21.17 -2.28
CA PHE A 525 8.36 -21.43 -2.48
C PHE A 525 8.77 -21.55 -3.96
N LYS A 526 7.83 -21.93 -4.84
CA LYS A 526 8.16 -22.32 -6.22
C LYS A 526 8.68 -21.12 -7.03
N GLY A 527 9.96 -21.13 -7.36
CA GLY A 527 10.60 -20.10 -8.17
C GLY A 527 10.78 -18.75 -7.47
N VAL A 528 10.52 -18.64 -6.16
CA VAL A 528 10.60 -17.37 -5.42
C VAL A 528 11.93 -17.27 -4.68
N LEU A 529 12.55 -16.08 -4.61
CA LEU A 529 13.71 -15.79 -3.75
C LEU A 529 13.26 -15.24 -2.38
N ASN A 530 12.25 -15.86 -1.77
CA ASN A 530 11.68 -15.48 -0.48
C ASN A 530 11.60 -16.68 0.47
N ARG A 531 12.67 -17.47 0.51
CA ARG A 531 12.76 -18.61 1.41
C ARG A 531 12.92 -18.12 2.85
N HIS A 532 11.91 -18.35 3.66
CA HIS A 532 11.98 -18.27 5.11
C HIS A 532 11.90 -19.70 5.68
N SER A 533 12.03 -19.82 6.99
CA SER A 533 11.92 -21.10 7.68
C SER A 533 11.14 -20.89 8.95
N GLU A 534 9.85 -21.24 8.99
CA GLU A 534 9.05 -21.27 10.21
C GLU A 534 8.97 -22.70 10.76
N CYS A 535 8.52 -22.84 12.02
CA CYS A 535 8.36 -24.17 12.63
C CYS A 535 7.44 -25.07 11.78
N GLY A 536 6.40 -24.51 11.18
CA GLY A 536 5.38 -25.14 10.35
C GLY A 536 5.86 -25.54 8.96
N ASP A 537 7.00 -25.00 8.49
CA ASP A 537 7.60 -25.42 7.22
C ASP A 537 8.26 -26.79 7.30
N CYS A 538 8.67 -27.18 8.50
CA CYS A 538 9.34 -28.43 8.80
C CYS A 538 8.53 -29.35 9.71
N HIS A 539 7.62 -28.82 10.54
CA HIS A 539 6.81 -29.59 11.48
C HIS A 539 5.32 -29.44 11.19
N ASN A 540 4.59 -30.54 11.36
CA ASN A 540 3.14 -30.52 11.37
C ASN A 540 2.65 -30.76 12.80
N PRO A 541 2.13 -29.74 13.51
CA PRO A 541 1.73 -29.88 14.91
C PRO A 541 0.52 -30.81 15.10
N HIS A 542 -0.24 -31.11 14.04
CA HIS A 542 -1.39 -32.03 14.11
C HIS A 542 -1.00 -33.49 13.89
N ASN A 543 0.18 -33.75 13.34
CA ASN A 543 0.59 -35.10 12.93
C ASN A 543 1.94 -35.53 13.53
N GLY A 544 2.55 -34.70 14.38
CA GLY A 544 3.77 -35.05 15.08
C GLY A 544 3.65 -36.38 15.84
N SER A 545 4.75 -37.11 15.95
CA SER A 545 4.87 -38.28 16.81
C SER A 545 6.33 -38.53 17.20
N SER A 546 6.58 -39.48 18.10
CA SER A 546 7.92 -39.88 18.57
C SER A 546 8.61 -40.92 17.68
N ALA A 547 7.96 -41.39 16.60
CA ALA A 547 8.53 -42.37 15.67
C ALA A 547 9.88 -41.91 15.08
N LEU A 548 10.88 -42.79 15.09
CA LEU A 548 12.17 -42.52 14.46
C LEU A 548 12.11 -42.83 12.97
N THR A 549 13.09 -42.33 12.22
CA THR A 549 13.22 -42.67 10.81
C THR A 549 13.66 -44.13 10.62
N THR A 550 13.24 -44.72 9.51
CA THR A 550 13.62 -46.06 9.07
C THR A 550 14.50 -45.97 7.82
N ASN A 551 15.59 -46.73 7.78
CA ASN A 551 16.46 -46.83 6.61
C ASN A 551 15.82 -47.71 5.52
N THR A 552 15.87 -47.26 4.27
CA THR A 552 15.38 -48.00 3.09
C THR A 552 16.43 -47.95 1.98
N ALA A 553 16.22 -48.66 0.87
CA ALA A 553 17.14 -48.58 -0.27
C ALA A 553 17.17 -47.20 -0.96
N ALA A 554 16.13 -46.40 -0.79
CA ALA A 554 15.95 -45.10 -1.44
C ALA A 554 16.16 -43.90 -0.49
N GLY A 555 16.63 -44.14 0.74
CA GLY A 555 16.84 -43.11 1.76
C GLY A 555 16.17 -43.42 3.09
N TYR A 556 16.38 -42.51 4.04
CA TYR A 556 15.72 -42.53 5.35
C TYR A 556 14.32 -41.92 5.24
N THR A 557 13.33 -42.61 5.79
CA THR A 557 11.95 -42.10 5.81
C THR A 557 11.87 -40.80 6.63
N VAL A 558 10.83 -39.99 6.42
CA VAL A 558 10.52 -38.92 7.37
C VAL A 558 10.32 -39.50 8.78
N SER A 559 10.81 -38.78 9.80
CA SER A 559 10.53 -39.15 11.19
C SER A 559 9.11 -38.74 11.59
N GLY A 560 8.62 -39.26 12.71
CA GLY A 560 7.35 -38.84 13.28
C GLY A 560 7.27 -37.34 13.58
N ALA A 561 8.39 -36.66 13.88
CA ALA A 561 8.40 -35.21 14.08
C ALA A 561 8.13 -34.41 12.79
N LEU A 562 8.33 -35.05 11.64
CA LEU A 562 8.22 -34.47 10.30
C LEU A 562 7.11 -35.19 9.51
N GLN A 563 6.12 -35.78 10.20
CA GLN A 563 5.08 -36.54 9.53
C GLN A 563 4.11 -35.59 8.81
N ASN A 564 3.68 -35.96 7.59
CA ASN A 564 2.74 -35.19 6.76
C ASN A 564 3.19 -33.74 6.47
N ILE A 565 4.49 -33.53 6.35
CA ILE A 565 5.06 -32.28 5.84
C ILE A 565 5.25 -32.37 4.34
N ALA A 566 5.13 -31.25 3.65
CA ALA A 566 5.40 -31.20 2.22
C ALA A 566 6.90 -31.18 1.93
N GLY A 567 7.27 -31.58 0.72
CA GLY A 567 8.65 -31.55 0.24
C GLY A 567 8.72 -31.61 -1.28
N VAL A 568 9.91 -31.88 -1.79
CA VAL A 568 10.21 -31.88 -3.21
C VAL A 568 11.07 -33.08 -3.57
N SER A 569 10.68 -33.82 -4.60
CA SER A 569 11.49 -34.92 -5.15
C SER A 569 12.74 -34.40 -5.85
N ASN A 570 13.71 -35.26 -6.13
CA ASN A 570 14.88 -34.93 -6.97
C ASN A 570 14.52 -34.34 -8.35
N ALA A 571 13.43 -34.81 -8.96
CA ALA A 571 12.90 -34.26 -10.21
C ALA A 571 12.24 -32.86 -10.07
N ASN A 572 12.47 -32.15 -8.96
CA ASN A 572 11.85 -30.87 -8.60
C ASN A 572 10.31 -30.87 -8.63
N THR A 573 9.70 -32.04 -8.39
CA THR A 573 8.24 -32.19 -8.29
C THR A 573 7.79 -32.04 -6.84
N TRP A 574 6.75 -31.22 -6.62
CA TRP A 574 6.14 -31.02 -5.31
C TRP A 574 5.50 -32.31 -4.77
N LYS A 575 5.69 -32.56 -3.48
CA LYS A 575 5.04 -33.65 -2.74
C LYS A 575 4.28 -33.06 -1.57
N ALA A 576 2.96 -33.28 -1.54
CA ALA A 576 2.12 -32.83 -0.42
C ALA A 576 2.49 -33.52 0.90
N ALA A 577 3.02 -34.74 0.83
CA ALA A 577 3.61 -35.45 1.96
C ALA A 577 4.94 -36.07 1.54
N SER A 578 6.02 -35.70 2.23
CA SER A 578 7.34 -36.28 2.05
C SER A 578 7.37 -37.72 2.54
N THR A 579 8.02 -38.57 1.77
CA THR A 579 8.28 -39.97 2.09
C THR A 579 9.64 -40.09 2.77
N TYR A 580 10.63 -39.35 2.25
CA TYR A 580 12.01 -39.38 2.71
C TYR A 580 12.43 -38.02 3.25
N GLU A 581 13.34 -38.02 4.23
CA GLU A 581 13.81 -36.80 4.90
C GLU A 581 14.36 -35.76 3.93
N TYR A 582 15.18 -36.19 2.96
CA TYR A 582 15.86 -35.29 2.04
C TYR A 582 14.87 -34.47 1.18
N GLU A 583 13.64 -34.96 0.98
CA GLU A 583 12.62 -34.28 0.20
C GLU A 583 12.18 -32.98 0.89
N LEU A 584 12.18 -32.93 2.22
CA LEU A 584 11.97 -31.70 2.97
C LEU A 584 13.11 -30.70 2.70
N CYS A 585 14.35 -31.14 2.76
CA CYS A 585 15.51 -30.29 2.53
C CYS A 585 15.51 -29.72 1.10
N PHE A 586 15.15 -30.54 0.11
CA PHE A 586 15.09 -30.12 -1.29
C PHE A 586 14.06 -29.01 -1.53
N LYS A 587 13.00 -28.92 -0.73
CA LYS A 587 12.02 -27.82 -0.80
C LYS A 587 12.67 -26.43 -0.82
N CYS A 588 13.77 -26.24 -0.06
CA CYS A 588 14.45 -24.95 0.10
C CYS A 588 15.90 -24.93 -0.44
N HIS A 589 16.51 -26.10 -0.59
CA HIS A 589 17.92 -26.25 -1.02
C HIS A 589 18.08 -26.79 -2.45
N SER A 590 16.98 -26.93 -3.22
CA SER A 590 17.02 -27.29 -4.64
C SER A 590 16.59 -26.12 -5.54
N ASN A 591 16.66 -26.32 -6.86
CA ASN A 591 16.12 -25.39 -7.86
C ASN A 591 14.58 -25.31 -7.87
N TYR A 592 13.89 -25.94 -6.92
CA TYR A 592 12.47 -25.69 -6.70
C TYR A 592 12.22 -24.23 -6.28
N THR A 593 13.15 -23.65 -5.52
CA THR A 593 13.22 -22.22 -5.17
C THR A 593 14.28 -21.51 -6.02
N THR A 594 14.29 -20.19 -6.01
CA THR A 594 15.48 -19.45 -6.47
C THR A 594 16.58 -19.58 -5.42
N LEU A 595 17.77 -20.04 -5.83
CA LEU A 595 18.93 -20.20 -4.96
C LEU A 595 19.70 -18.88 -4.82
N LEU A 596 20.25 -18.62 -3.63
CA LEU A 596 21.15 -17.48 -3.43
C LEU A 596 22.42 -17.64 -4.26
N SER A 597 22.78 -16.57 -4.97
CA SER A 597 23.99 -16.50 -5.78
C SER A 597 24.94 -15.45 -5.22
N TYR A 598 26.23 -15.74 -5.32
CA TYR A 598 27.32 -14.95 -4.77
C TYR A 598 28.42 -14.79 -5.82
N THR A 599 29.24 -13.75 -5.67
CA THR A 599 30.39 -13.51 -6.57
C THR A 599 31.46 -14.58 -6.40
N LYS A 600 31.83 -14.89 -5.15
CA LYS A 600 32.78 -15.94 -4.82
C LYS A 600 32.17 -17.33 -5.06
N PRO A 601 32.83 -18.21 -5.86
CA PRO A 601 32.33 -19.57 -6.10
C PRO A 601 32.06 -20.37 -4.83
N SER A 602 32.93 -20.27 -3.80
CA SER A 602 32.78 -21.00 -2.53
C SER A 602 31.57 -20.59 -1.71
N TRP A 603 30.94 -19.45 -2.04
CA TRP A 603 29.76 -18.94 -1.36
C TRP A 603 28.46 -19.32 -2.08
N LYS A 604 28.53 -19.77 -3.34
CA LYS A 604 27.35 -20.09 -4.14
C LYS A 604 26.61 -21.30 -3.60
N MET A 605 25.29 -21.18 -3.47
CA MET A 605 24.42 -22.31 -3.15
C MET A 605 24.15 -23.11 -4.44
N THR A 606 24.31 -24.43 -4.37
CA THR A 606 24.02 -25.34 -5.49
C THR A 606 22.67 -26.01 -5.34
N ASN A 607 22.16 -26.56 -6.44
CA ASN A 607 20.97 -27.40 -6.43
C ASN A 607 21.31 -28.74 -5.75
N VAL A 608 21.02 -28.84 -4.46
CA VAL A 608 21.38 -30.00 -3.63
C VAL A 608 20.68 -31.28 -4.12
N ALA A 609 19.47 -31.17 -4.67
CA ALA A 609 18.78 -32.31 -5.29
C ALA A 609 19.55 -32.87 -6.50
N ALA A 610 20.12 -31.99 -7.32
CA ALA A 610 20.95 -32.43 -8.44
C ALA A 610 22.26 -33.06 -7.95
N ASP A 611 22.86 -32.56 -6.87
CA ASP A 611 24.13 -33.08 -6.34
C ASP A 611 23.98 -34.51 -5.80
N PHE A 612 22.88 -34.82 -5.09
CA PHE A 612 22.62 -36.15 -4.53
C PHE A 612 22.05 -37.16 -5.50
N ASN A 613 21.74 -36.76 -6.75
CA ASN A 613 21.14 -37.64 -7.73
C ASN A 613 21.94 -38.95 -7.92
N PRO A 614 21.34 -40.13 -7.69
CA PRO A 614 22.02 -41.42 -7.85
C PRO A 614 22.58 -41.68 -9.25
N ALA A 615 22.12 -40.96 -10.27
CA ALA A 615 22.69 -41.00 -11.62
C ALA A 615 24.13 -40.45 -11.67
N ASN A 616 24.51 -39.54 -10.76
CA ASN A 616 25.83 -38.92 -10.74
C ASN A 616 26.95 -39.93 -10.49
N VAL A 617 28.14 -39.69 -11.06
CA VAL A 617 29.30 -40.58 -10.92
C VAL A 617 29.79 -40.73 -9.48
N SER A 618 29.51 -39.75 -8.62
CA SER A 618 29.70 -39.85 -7.17
C SER A 618 28.86 -38.83 -6.42
N PHE A 619 28.46 -39.21 -5.21
CA PHE A 619 27.62 -38.48 -4.27
C PHE A 619 27.80 -39.08 -2.87
N HIS A 620 27.50 -38.32 -1.83
CA HIS A 620 27.29 -38.90 -0.50
C HIS A 620 25.93 -39.63 -0.45
N PRO A 621 25.83 -40.78 0.25
CA PRO A 621 24.73 -41.73 0.06
C PRO A 621 23.43 -41.33 0.80
N VAL A 622 22.73 -40.31 0.30
CA VAL A 622 21.45 -39.83 0.88
C VAL A 622 20.24 -40.47 0.19
N GLU A 623 20.19 -40.44 -1.15
CA GLU A 623 19.09 -41.02 -1.94
C GLU A 623 19.33 -42.50 -2.31
N ALA A 624 20.59 -42.97 -2.28
CA ALA A 624 20.98 -44.33 -2.61
C ALA A 624 22.38 -44.66 -2.06
N ALA A 625 22.75 -45.95 -2.06
CA ALA A 625 24.07 -46.38 -1.62
C ALA A 625 25.17 -45.78 -2.50
N GLY A 626 26.32 -45.49 -1.88
CA GLY A 626 27.44 -44.85 -2.56
C GLY A 626 28.06 -45.74 -3.64
N LYS A 627 28.56 -45.14 -4.73
CA LYS A 627 29.16 -45.88 -5.86
C LYS A 627 30.56 -46.43 -5.58
N ASN A 628 31.27 -45.96 -4.55
CA ASN A 628 32.63 -46.41 -4.24
C ASN A 628 32.63 -47.63 -3.33
N THR A 629 32.61 -48.82 -3.92
CA THR A 629 32.62 -50.11 -3.21
C THR A 629 34.03 -50.68 -2.99
N THR A 630 35.08 -49.87 -3.13
CA THR A 630 36.46 -50.35 -3.03
C THR A 630 36.88 -50.67 -1.58
N ALA A 631 37.84 -51.58 -1.41
CA ALA A 631 38.42 -51.89 -0.09
C ALA A 631 39.00 -50.66 0.62
N ALA A 632 39.53 -49.70 -0.13
CA ALA A 632 40.01 -48.44 0.42
C ALA A 632 38.88 -47.59 1.03
N MET A 633 37.69 -47.58 0.43
CA MET A 633 36.52 -46.92 1.04
C MET A 633 36.10 -47.64 2.32
N ALA A 634 36.08 -48.98 2.31
CA ALA A 634 35.77 -49.76 3.51
C ALA A 634 36.77 -49.47 4.65
N ALA A 635 38.08 -49.38 4.34
CA ALA A 635 39.11 -49.01 5.32
C ALA A 635 38.93 -47.57 5.84
N SER A 636 38.56 -46.63 4.97
CA SER A 636 38.22 -45.26 5.35
C SER A 636 37.04 -45.20 6.32
N LEU A 637 36.06 -46.12 6.21
CA LEU A 637 34.90 -46.16 7.10
C LEU A 637 35.07 -47.02 8.35
N ALA A 638 36.03 -47.95 8.41
CA ALA A 638 36.15 -48.92 9.51
C ALA A 638 37.02 -48.44 10.70
N GLY A 639 37.99 -47.54 10.45
CA GLY A 639 38.94 -47.10 11.50
C GLY A 639 38.38 -46.11 12.53
N THR A 640 39.24 -45.57 13.40
CA THR A 640 38.86 -44.62 14.45
C THR A 640 39.15 -43.15 14.07
N SER A 641 38.44 -42.23 14.72
CA SER A 641 38.76 -40.81 14.78
C SER A 641 38.32 -40.25 16.14
N PRO A 642 38.99 -39.20 16.67
CA PRO A 642 38.53 -38.46 17.84
C PRO A 642 37.11 -37.88 17.71
N TYR A 643 36.55 -37.78 16.50
CA TYR A 643 35.20 -37.23 16.26
C TYR A 643 34.17 -38.30 15.86
N LYS A 644 34.58 -39.56 15.71
CA LYS A 644 33.75 -40.57 15.07
C LYS A 644 32.49 -40.87 15.88
N LEU A 645 31.34 -40.74 15.23
CA LEU A 645 30.03 -41.03 15.81
C LEU A 645 29.43 -42.31 15.26
N TRP A 646 29.61 -42.57 13.95
CA TRP A 646 28.95 -43.69 13.27
C TRP A 646 29.93 -44.59 12.53
N ASN A 647 29.70 -45.90 12.64
CA ASN A 647 30.42 -46.93 11.90
C ASN A 647 29.61 -47.31 10.66
N PHE A 648 29.91 -46.63 9.56
CA PHE A 648 29.30 -46.89 8.27
C PHE A 648 29.98 -48.04 7.51
N ALA A 649 29.24 -48.67 6.61
CA ALA A 649 29.76 -49.57 5.59
C ALA A 649 29.56 -48.95 4.19
N VAL A 650 30.21 -49.51 3.17
CA VAL A 650 30.14 -48.98 1.79
C VAL A 650 28.72 -48.96 1.20
N GLY A 651 27.82 -49.80 1.71
CA GLY A 651 26.40 -49.83 1.32
C GLY A 651 25.47 -49.02 2.22
N SER A 652 25.99 -48.36 3.25
CA SER A 652 25.16 -47.59 4.19
C SER A 652 24.65 -46.30 3.55
N LEU A 653 23.44 -45.90 3.94
CA LEU A 653 22.91 -44.57 3.70
C LEU A 653 23.18 -43.65 4.87
N MET A 654 23.19 -42.35 4.60
CA MET A 654 23.22 -41.29 5.60
C MET A 654 22.06 -40.32 5.38
N ARG A 655 21.83 -39.49 6.38
CA ARG A 655 20.79 -38.46 6.41
C ARG A 655 21.41 -37.09 6.24
N CYS A 656 20.61 -36.12 5.80
CA CYS A 656 21.06 -34.73 5.78
C CYS A 656 21.44 -34.29 7.20
N ASP A 657 20.69 -34.75 8.20
CA ASP A 657 20.97 -34.46 9.60
C ASP A 657 22.16 -35.23 10.22
N ASN A 658 22.78 -36.16 9.49
CA ASN A 658 24.08 -36.71 9.86
C ASN A 658 25.26 -35.78 9.52
N CYS A 659 25.00 -34.63 8.89
CA CYS A 659 25.97 -33.55 8.71
C CYS A 659 25.42 -32.19 9.19
N HIS A 660 24.14 -31.92 8.94
CA HIS A 660 23.47 -30.67 9.30
C HIS A 660 22.60 -30.84 10.55
N GLY A 661 23.03 -30.36 11.70
CA GLY A 661 22.32 -30.64 12.92
C GLY A 661 22.91 -29.98 14.14
N ASP A 662 22.44 -30.45 15.29
CA ASP A 662 22.80 -29.91 16.58
C ASP A 662 24.24 -30.30 16.97
N TYR A 663 25.14 -29.32 16.94
CA TYR A 663 26.55 -29.53 17.29
C TYR A 663 26.77 -30.02 18.73
N ARG A 664 25.80 -29.83 19.62
CA ARG A 664 25.88 -30.24 21.03
C ARG A 664 25.75 -31.76 21.18
N LEU A 665 25.36 -32.47 20.11
CA LEU A 665 25.29 -33.94 20.08
C LEU A 665 26.58 -34.61 19.60
N VAL A 666 27.63 -33.84 19.26
CA VAL A 666 28.92 -34.38 18.79
C VAL A 666 29.79 -34.83 19.96
N THR A 667 29.38 -35.92 20.62
CA THR A 667 30.15 -36.55 21.69
C THR A 667 30.46 -38.01 21.34
N PRO A 668 31.71 -38.36 20.98
CA PRO A 668 32.10 -39.74 20.65
C PRO A 668 31.92 -40.73 21.81
N ALA A 669 31.94 -40.25 23.05
CA ALA A 669 31.72 -41.07 24.24
C ALA A 669 30.28 -41.60 24.33
N SER A 670 29.32 -40.92 23.71
CA SER A 670 27.90 -41.29 23.69
C SER A 670 27.30 -40.81 22.37
N PRO A 671 27.64 -41.46 21.24
CA PRO A 671 27.18 -41.01 19.94
C PRO A 671 25.67 -41.22 19.82
N PRO A 672 24.93 -40.28 19.21
CA PRO A 672 23.51 -40.48 18.94
C PRO A 672 23.33 -41.65 17.95
N ALA A 673 22.21 -42.38 18.07
CA ALA A 673 21.85 -43.35 17.04
C ALA A 673 21.76 -42.66 15.67
N ILE A 674 22.09 -43.38 14.60
CA ILE A 674 22.08 -42.82 13.24
C ILE A 674 20.72 -42.24 12.82
N ASN A 675 19.64 -42.87 13.29
CA ASN A 675 18.26 -42.47 13.07
C ASN A 675 17.69 -41.61 14.23
N ALA A 676 18.54 -41.12 15.13
CA ALA A 676 18.12 -40.25 16.21
C ALA A 676 17.56 -38.93 15.67
N ARG A 677 16.75 -38.25 16.49
CA ARG A 677 16.21 -36.94 16.16
C ARG A 677 17.33 -35.91 16.26
N ASN A 678 17.81 -35.43 15.12
CA ASN A 678 18.80 -34.38 15.06
C ASN A 678 18.25 -33.20 14.27
N ALA A 679 17.72 -32.20 14.98
CA ALA A 679 17.06 -31.08 14.33
C ALA A 679 18.10 -30.05 13.83
N PRO A 680 18.06 -29.65 12.55
CA PRO A 680 18.97 -28.64 11.99
C PRO A 680 18.52 -27.22 12.34
N HIS A 681 18.19 -26.91 13.60
CA HIS A 681 17.75 -25.56 13.96
C HIS A 681 18.92 -24.58 13.99
N THR A 682 19.96 -24.90 14.76
CA THR A 682 21.13 -24.05 14.99
C THR A 682 22.40 -24.85 15.13
N SER A 683 23.53 -24.24 14.75
CA SER A 683 24.87 -24.71 15.04
C SER A 683 25.85 -23.55 15.19
N ARG A 684 26.87 -23.72 16.02
CA ARG A 684 28.02 -22.80 16.05
C ARG A 684 28.91 -22.89 14.81
N TYR A 685 28.80 -23.98 14.04
CA TYR A 685 29.54 -24.16 12.80
C TYR A 685 28.69 -23.67 11.62
N PRO A 686 29.30 -22.94 10.66
CA PRO A 686 28.58 -22.38 9.54
C PRO A 686 27.96 -23.48 8.67
N ASN A 687 26.88 -23.15 7.97
CA ASN A 687 26.00 -24.05 7.21
C ASN A 687 25.27 -25.07 8.10
N ILE A 688 25.07 -24.74 9.38
CA ILE A 688 24.37 -25.57 10.38
C ILE A 688 25.04 -26.94 10.53
N LEU A 689 26.36 -27.00 10.41
CA LEU A 689 27.11 -28.25 10.47
C LEU A 689 27.22 -28.77 11.90
N MET A 690 27.15 -30.08 12.11
CA MET A 690 27.33 -30.63 13.46
C MET A 690 28.75 -30.45 14.01
N ALA A 691 29.74 -30.48 13.14
CA ALA A 691 31.14 -30.34 13.51
C ALA A 691 31.86 -29.40 12.54
N ASN A 692 33.04 -28.93 12.95
CA ASN A 692 33.83 -28.02 12.13
C ASN A 692 34.22 -28.67 10.79
N TYR A 693 34.14 -27.88 9.74
CA TYR A 693 34.67 -28.20 8.43
C TYR A 693 35.28 -26.92 7.84
N ARG A 694 36.61 -26.89 7.77
CA ARG A 694 37.34 -25.81 7.16
C ARG A 694 37.26 -25.94 5.64
N ASP A 695 36.48 -25.06 5.02
CA ASP A 695 36.09 -25.17 3.61
C ASP A 695 36.47 -23.95 2.75
N ARG A 696 36.65 -22.77 3.35
CA ARG A 696 36.87 -21.51 2.61
C ARG A 696 38.23 -20.85 2.82
N ILE A 697 38.88 -21.14 3.94
CA ILE A 697 40.15 -20.52 4.33
C ILE A 697 41.23 -21.61 4.30
N LEU A 698 42.21 -21.47 3.41
CA LEU A 698 43.34 -22.37 3.28
C LEU A 698 44.29 -22.24 4.48
N LYS A 699 45.16 -23.22 4.68
CA LYS A 699 46.18 -23.17 5.72
C LYS A 699 47.27 -22.14 5.40
N SER A 700 47.69 -21.42 6.43
CA SER A 700 48.87 -20.55 6.34
C SER A 700 50.16 -21.38 6.20
N ALA A 701 51.24 -20.76 5.72
CA ALA A 701 52.55 -21.42 5.66
C ALA A 701 52.96 -21.91 7.05
N GLY A 702 53.37 -23.17 7.15
CA GLY A 702 53.82 -23.80 8.40
C GLY A 702 52.70 -24.19 9.38
N GLU A 703 51.43 -23.91 9.08
CA GLU A 703 50.32 -24.33 9.92
C GLU A 703 50.21 -25.87 9.94
N PRO A 704 50.23 -26.53 11.11
CA PRO A 704 50.23 -27.98 11.19
C PRO A 704 48.87 -28.58 10.81
N TYR A 705 48.88 -29.90 10.61
CA TYR A 705 47.65 -30.67 10.48
C TYR A 705 46.86 -30.60 11.79
N SER A 706 45.54 -30.46 11.68
CA SER A 706 44.62 -30.56 12.81
C SER A 706 43.39 -31.35 12.39
N ALA A 707 43.09 -32.44 13.10
CA ALA A 707 41.88 -33.22 12.87
C ALA A 707 40.61 -32.38 13.05
N ALA A 708 40.68 -31.33 13.89
CA ALA A 708 39.57 -30.42 14.14
C ALA A 708 39.14 -29.63 12.90
N ASP A 709 40.03 -29.42 11.92
CA ASP A 709 39.67 -28.75 10.65
C ASP A 709 38.73 -29.61 9.80
N PHE A 710 38.68 -30.92 10.04
CA PHE A 710 37.95 -31.91 9.24
C PHE A 710 36.99 -32.75 10.08
N ALA A 711 36.64 -32.26 11.27
CA ALA A 711 35.84 -32.98 12.26
C ALA A 711 34.51 -33.50 11.68
N LEU A 712 33.87 -32.74 10.79
CA LEU A 712 32.65 -33.16 10.09
C LEU A 712 32.83 -34.44 9.27
N CYS A 713 33.88 -34.53 8.45
CA CYS A 713 34.16 -35.72 7.66
C CYS A 713 34.42 -36.93 8.57
N PHE A 714 35.08 -36.67 9.69
CA PHE A 714 35.47 -37.68 10.65
C PHE A 714 34.36 -38.13 11.61
N LEU A 715 33.16 -37.58 11.51
CA LEU A 715 31.98 -38.19 12.15
C LEU A 715 31.71 -39.59 11.61
N CYS A 716 32.10 -39.83 10.35
CA CYS A 716 31.87 -41.06 9.59
C CYS A 716 33.18 -41.75 9.19
N HIS A 717 34.13 -40.97 8.68
CA HIS A 717 35.42 -41.47 8.22
C HIS A 717 36.41 -41.60 9.37
N ALA A 718 37.28 -42.59 9.31
CA ALA A 718 38.44 -42.72 10.18
C ALA A 718 39.49 -41.66 9.84
N GLU A 719 40.23 -41.18 10.85
CA GLU A 719 41.29 -40.21 10.64
C GLU A 719 42.57 -40.88 10.11
N ALA A 720 42.92 -42.03 10.70
CA ALA A 720 44.19 -42.71 10.44
C ALA A 720 44.50 -42.94 8.94
N PRO A 721 43.55 -43.35 8.06
CA PRO A 721 43.81 -43.53 6.63
C PRO A 721 44.34 -42.28 5.90
N PHE A 722 44.06 -41.09 6.42
CA PHE A 722 44.42 -39.81 5.80
C PHE A 722 45.72 -39.21 6.31
N VAL A 723 46.19 -39.59 7.51
CA VAL A 723 47.39 -39.00 8.15
C VAL A 723 48.53 -39.99 8.34
N SER A 724 48.25 -41.30 8.28
CA SER A 724 49.26 -42.35 8.41
C SER A 724 49.91 -42.72 7.07
N GLY A 725 51.09 -43.34 7.13
CA GLY A 725 51.73 -43.96 5.96
C GLY A 725 52.69 -43.08 5.17
N GLY A 726 53.15 -41.93 5.71
CA GLY A 726 54.28 -41.16 5.16
C GLY A 726 54.12 -40.65 3.72
N GLY A 727 52.90 -40.70 3.16
CA GLY A 727 52.57 -40.33 1.79
C GLY A 727 52.17 -41.49 0.89
N ASN A 728 52.14 -42.75 1.33
CA ASN A 728 51.78 -43.87 0.45
C ASN A 728 50.84 -44.88 1.15
N SER A 729 49.65 -44.41 1.53
CA SER A 729 48.64 -45.21 2.23
C SER A 729 47.74 -45.96 1.25
N THR A 730 47.64 -47.29 1.37
CA THR A 730 46.66 -48.10 0.61
C THR A 730 45.26 -48.05 1.20
N ALA A 731 45.10 -47.43 2.38
CA ALA A 731 43.81 -47.31 3.07
C ALA A 731 42.90 -46.22 2.48
N THR A 732 43.35 -45.50 1.45
CA THR A 732 42.53 -44.57 0.66
C THR A 732 42.80 -44.77 -0.84
N ASN A 733 41.84 -44.38 -1.70
CA ASN A 733 42.01 -44.51 -3.16
C ASN A 733 43.11 -43.58 -3.71
N PHE A 734 43.39 -42.47 -3.01
CA PHE A 734 44.49 -41.56 -3.31
C PHE A 734 45.58 -41.71 -2.24
N ARG A 735 46.66 -42.40 -2.57
CA ARG A 735 47.64 -42.86 -1.57
C ARG A 735 48.40 -41.74 -0.86
N GLN A 736 48.39 -40.54 -1.43
CA GLN A 736 49.17 -39.39 -0.98
C GLN A 736 48.38 -38.44 -0.07
N HIS A 737 47.21 -38.82 0.45
CA HIS A 737 46.45 -37.97 1.38
C HIS A 737 47.33 -37.40 2.51
N SER A 738 48.08 -38.25 3.22
CA SER A 738 48.92 -37.82 4.34
C SER A 738 50.03 -36.87 3.91
N ARG A 739 50.49 -36.97 2.66
CA ARG A 739 51.45 -36.01 2.10
C ARG A 739 50.80 -34.64 2.01
N HIS A 740 49.63 -34.54 1.39
CA HIS A 740 48.95 -33.28 1.12
C HIS A 740 48.45 -32.59 2.40
N VAL A 741 47.91 -33.35 3.36
CA VAL A 741 47.34 -32.76 4.58
C VAL A 741 48.36 -32.61 5.73
N SER A 742 49.46 -33.36 5.72
CA SER A 742 50.41 -33.39 6.86
C SER A 742 51.88 -33.21 6.50
N ASN A 743 52.34 -33.50 5.28
CA ASN A 743 53.78 -33.54 4.99
C ASN A 743 54.26 -32.62 3.86
N ILE A 744 53.39 -31.81 3.25
CA ILE A 744 53.86 -30.71 2.38
C ILE A 744 54.40 -29.58 3.26
N GLY A 745 55.66 -29.19 3.04
CA GLY A 745 56.27 -28.00 3.61
C GLY A 745 55.72 -26.74 2.95
N GLY A 746 55.76 -25.59 3.65
CA GLY A 746 55.17 -24.33 3.18
C GLY A 746 55.50 -24.02 1.71
N ARG A 747 54.47 -23.62 0.96
CA ARG A 747 54.48 -23.37 -0.48
C ARG A 747 54.35 -21.87 -0.76
N SER A 748 54.66 -21.44 -1.99
CA SER A 748 54.78 -20.03 -2.38
C SER A 748 53.45 -19.28 -2.57
N GLY A 749 52.32 -19.81 -2.09
CA GLY A 749 51.00 -19.16 -2.24
C GLY A 749 50.92 -17.83 -1.49
N SER A 750 50.46 -16.76 -2.15
CA SER A 750 50.38 -15.40 -1.56
C SER A 750 49.08 -15.14 -0.80
N SER A 751 48.11 -16.05 -0.85
CA SER A 751 46.78 -15.90 -0.27
C SER A 751 46.27 -17.21 0.34
N THR A 752 45.42 -17.09 1.35
CA THR A 752 44.69 -18.21 1.98
C THR A 752 43.22 -18.28 1.54
N ASP A 753 42.82 -17.52 0.52
CA ASP A 753 41.46 -17.56 -0.03
C ASP A 753 41.31 -18.74 -1.01
N ILE A 754 40.39 -19.68 -0.73
CA ILE A 754 40.16 -20.86 -1.58
C ILE A 754 39.64 -20.49 -2.98
N ASP A 755 39.08 -19.30 -3.16
CA ASP A 755 38.56 -18.86 -4.45
C ASP A 755 39.63 -18.22 -5.35
N THR A 756 40.84 -17.95 -4.83
CA THR A 756 41.91 -17.29 -5.58
C THR A 756 42.76 -18.31 -6.33
N PRO A 757 42.80 -18.30 -7.67
CA PRO A 757 43.63 -19.21 -8.47
C PRO A 757 45.10 -19.19 -8.02
N GLY A 758 45.66 -20.37 -7.74
CA GLY A 758 47.04 -20.55 -7.27
C GLY A 758 47.28 -20.27 -5.78
N ALA A 759 46.25 -19.90 -5.01
CA ALA A 759 46.35 -19.70 -3.57
C ALA A 759 46.63 -21.01 -2.81
N GLY A 760 47.23 -20.89 -1.62
CA GLY A 760 47.58 -22.02 -0.74
C GLY A 760 49.06 -22.03 -0.30
N PRO A 761 49.46 -21.20 0.67
CA PRO A 761 50.81 -21.24 1.25
C PRO A 761 51.08 -22.46 2.15
N GLY A 762 50.04 -23.11 2.67
CA GLY A 762 50.14 -24.17 3.66
C GLY A 762 49.86 -25.57 3.12
N ARG A 763 49.58 -26.47 4.06
CA ARG A 763 49.11 -27.84 3.79
C ARG A 763 47.71 -27.82 3.20
N SER A 764 47.39 -28.78 2.33
CA SER A 764 46.08 -28.83 1.70
C SER A 764 44.99 -29.15 2.71
N ILE A 765 43.81 -28.59 2.50
CA ILE A 765 42.58 -28.95 3.20
C ILE A 765 41.71 -29.87 2.33
N CYS A 766 40.85 -30.68 2.93
CA CYS A 766 39.98 -31.60 2.17
C CYS A 766 39.14 -30.89 1.09
N ALA A 767 38.68 -29.65 1.37
CA ALA A 767 37.85 -28.88 0.45
C ALA A 767 38.56 -28.48 -0.85
N GLU A 768 39.90 -28.52 -0.91
CA GLU A 768 40.64 -28.21 -2.15
C GLU A 768 40.49 -29.31 -3.21
N CYS A 769 40.33 -30.57 -2.78
CA CYS A 769 40.12 -31.71 -3.68
C CYS A 769 38.67 -32.23 -3.68
N HIS A 770 37.95 -32.03 -2.57
CA HIS A 770 36.56 -32.46 -2.37
C HIS A 770 35.64 -31.25 -2.21
N TYR A 771 35.78 -30.30 -3.14
CA TYR A 771 34.94 -29.11 -3.18
C TYR A 771 33.48 -29.49 -3.45
N ARG A 772 32.51 -28.85 -2.77
CA ARG A 772 31.08 -29.21 -2.85
C ARG A 772 30.81 -30.69 -2.53
N VAL A 773 30.87 -30.98 -1.24
CA VAL A 773 30.89 -32.35 -0.70
C VAL A 773 29.61 -33.18 -0.93
N HIS A 774 28.48 -32.62 -1.36
CA HIS A 774 27.24 -33.40 -1.54
C HIS A 774 27.35 -34.41 -2.69
N GLY A 775 27.90 -33.99 -3.83
CA GLY A 775 27.98 -34.80 -5.03
C GLY A 775 28.36 -34.00 -6.26
N GLN A 776 28.45 -34.69 -7.38
CA GLN A 776 28.98 -34.17 -8.66
C GLN A 776 27.87 -33.81 -9.64
N GLY A 777 26.72 -33.36 -9.13
CA GLY A 777 25.64 -32.84 -9.97
C GLY A 777 25.98 -31.46 -10.52
N ILE A 778 26.66 -30.63 -9.71
CA ILE A 778 27.15 -29.31 -10.10
C ILE A 778 28.63 -29.11 -9.71
N ASN A 779 29.51 -29.34 -10.68
CA ASN A 779 30.96 -29.17 -10.51
C ASN A 779 31.36 -27.69 -10.35
N ALA A 780 32.54 -27.44 -9.78
CA ALA A 780 33.18 -26.13 -9.87
C ALA A 780 33.47 -25.76 -11.34
N PRO A 781 33.52 -24.46 -11.69
CA PRO A 781 33.86 -24.02 -13.04
C PRO A 781 35.15 -24.68 -13.54
N GLY A 782 35.12 -25.26 -14.74
CA GLY A 782 36.29 -25.92 -15.33
C GLY A 782 36.60 -27.33 -14.82
N ASN A 783 35.86 -27.85 -13.82
CA ASN A 783 36.01 -29.24 -13.38
C ASN A 783 35.17 -30.20 -14.24
N PRO A 784 35.78 -31.28 -14.78
CA PRO A 784 35.03 -32.38 -15.36
C PRO A 784 34.32 -33.19 -14.26
N SER A 785 33.33 -33.98 -14.65
CA SER A 785 32.65 -34.90 -13.72
C SER A 785 33.63 -35.97 -13.22
N GLY A 786 34.05 -35.87 -11.96
CA GLY A 786 35.03 -36.75 -11.32
C GLY A 786 34.38 -37.81 -10.44
N SER A 787 34.97 -39.01 -10.36
CA SER A 787 34.54 -40.05 -9.40
C SER A 787 35.03 -39.73 -7.97
N ARG A 788 34.48 -40.44 -6.96
CA ARG A 788 34.96 -40.38 -5.55
C ARG A 788 34.93 -38.97 -4.94
N LEU A 789 33.95 -38.15 -5.33
CA LEU A 789 33.78 -36.77 -4.89
C LEU A 789 35.00 -35.87 -5.15
N VAL A 790 35.81 -36.18 -6.18
CA VAL A 790 36.93 -35.31 -6.56
C VAL A 790 36.42 -34.17 -7.44
N ASN A 791 36.36 -32.98 -6.87
CA ASN A 791 35.95 -31.73 -7.49
C ASN A 791 36.90 -30.66 -6.94
N PHE A 792 37.76 -30.12 -7.78
CA PHE A 792 38.80 -29.22 -7.31
C PHE A 792 38.26 -27.83 -7.04
N ALA A 793 38.72 -27.22 -5.95
CA ALA A 793 38.34 -25.85 -5.60
C ALA A 793 38.98 -24.83 -6.56
N PRO A 794 38.47 -23.59 -6.63
CA PRO A 794 38.93 -22.60 -7.62
C PRO A 794 40.40 -22.19 -7.51
N ASN A 795 41.04 -22.39 -6.35
CA ASN A 795 42.47 -22.16 -6.21
C ASN A 795 43.33 -23.18 -6.99
N VAL A 796 42.80 -24.37 -7.27
CA VAL A 796 43.48 -25.40 -8.06
C VAL A 796 43.26 -25.10 -9.54
N THR A 797 44.34 -24.96 -10.31
CA THR A 797 44.27 -24.58 -11.71
C THR A 797 44.59 -25.74 -12.64
N ALA A 798 44.13 -25.67 -13.89
CA ALA A 798 44.38 -26.72 -14.87
C ALA A 798 45.88 -26.78 -15.26
N ALA A 799 46.42 -27.98 -15.45
CA ALA A 799 47.71 -28.20 -16.09
C ALA A 799 47.50 -28.82 -17.48
N ASN A 800 48.15 -28.30 -18.51
CA ASN A 800 47.89 -28.67 -19.92
C ASN A 800 46.39 -28.63 -20.30
N GLY A 801 45.64 -27.66 -19.77
CA GLY A 801 44.20 -27.52 -20.01
C GLY A 801 43.33 -28.60 -19.38
N GLN A 802 43.89 -29.47 -18.54
CA GLN A 802 43.16 -30.49 -17.79
C GLN A 802 43.18 -30.20 -16.29
N LEU A 803 42.04 -30.41 -15.63
CA LEU A 803 41.87 -30.35 -14.18
C LEU A 803 41.21 -31.65 -13.73
N LYS A 804 41.99 -32.70 -13.49
CA LYS A 804 41.43 -34.04 -13.17
C LYS A 804 42.39 -34.90 -12.35
N TRP A 805 41.79 -35.83 -11.61
CA TRP A 805 42.45 -37.01 -11.08
C TRP A 805 41.89 -38.25 -11.77
N ASP A 806 42.76 -39.15 -12.23
CA ASP A 806 42.38 -40.43 -12.83
C ASP A 806 42.61 -41.58 -11.82
N PRO A 807 41.54 -42.28 -11.37
CA PRO A 807 41.65 -43.42 -10.45
C PRO A 807 42.43 -44.60 -10.96
N THR A 808 42.34 -44.81 -12.27
CA THR A 808 42.78 -46.04 -12.92
C THR A 808 44.29 -46.01 -13.07
N THR A 809 44.80 -44.88 -13.57
CA THR A 809 46.23 -44.66 -13.74
C THR A 809 46.89 -44.07 -12.49
N ARG A 810 46.08 -43.54 -11.55
CA ARG A 810 46.49 -42.76 -10.37
C ARG A 810 47.31 -41.54 -10.75
N THR A 811 46.80 -40.78 -11.71
CA THR A 811 47.49 -39.58 -12.22
C THR A 811 46.69 -38.31 -11.97
N CYS A 812 47.40 -37.22 -11.66
CA CYS A 812 46.83 -35.88 -11.56
C CYS A 812 47.25 -35.03 -12.75
N TYR A 813 46.31 -34.21 -13.22
CA TYR A 813 46.51 -33.14 -14.20
C TYR A 813 45.97 -31.85 -13.57
N MET A 814 46.83 -31.09 -12.90
CA MET A 814 46.48 -29.84 -12.21
C MET A 814 47.73 -29.10 -11.73
N THR A 815 47.59 -27.83 -11.38
CA THR A 815 48.57 -27.08 -10.59
C THR A 815 47.97 -26.73 -9.24
N CYS A 816 48.62 -27.15 -8.15
CA CYS A 816 48.15 -26.97 -6.79
C CYS A 816 49.32 -26.55 -5.88
N HIS A 817 49.11 -25.52 -5.04
CA HIS A 817 50.17 -24.93 -4.21
C HIS A 817 51.48 -24.58 -4.96
N GLY A 818 51.36 -24.15 -6.23
CA GLY A 818 52.50 -23.83 -7.09
C GLY A 818 53.24 -25.03 -7.70
N ASP A 819 52.88 -26.27 -7.33
CA ASP A 819 53.40 -27.48 -7.96
C ASP A 819 52.52 -27.88 -9.16
N SER A 820 53.14 -28.19 -10.29
CA SER A 820 52.45 -28.66 -11.49
C SER A 820 52.51 -30.19 -11.57
N HIS A 821 51.34 -30.83 -11.62
CA HIS A 821 51.15 -32.27 -11.75
C HIS A 821 50.65 -32.55 -13.17
N ASN A 822 51.51 -33.02 -14.08
CA ASN A 822 51.19 -33.00 -15.51
C ASN A 822 51.95 -34.01 -16.41
N PRO A 823 51.47 -35.27 -16.50
CA PRO A 823 50.80 -35.99 -15.43
C PRO A 823 51.81 -36.40 -14.35
N GLU A 824 51.45 -36.24 -13.09
CA GLU A 824 52.20 -36.88 -11.99
C GLU A 824 51.44 -38.12 -11.52
N ARG A 825 52.16 -39.23 -11.26
CA ARG A 825 51.60 -40.53 -10.89
C ARG A 825 51.84 -40.84 -9.42
N TYR A 826 50.84 -41.43 -8.75
CA TYR A 826 50.80 -41.63 -7.29
C TYR A 826 50.48 -43.04 -6.79
#